data_AF-A0A8H4U5W7-F1
#
_entry.id   AF-A0A8H4U5W7-F1
#
_cell.length_a   1.000
_cell.length_b   1.000
_cell.length_c   1.000
_cell.angle_alpha   90.00
_cell.angle_beta   90.00
_cell.angle_gamma   90.00
#
_symmetry.space_group_name_H-M   'P 1'
#
loop_
_entity.id
_entity.type
_entity.pdbx_description
1 polymer ?
#
loop_
_entity_poly.entity_id
_entity_poly.type
_entity_poly.pdbx_seq_one_letter_code
_entity_poly.pdbx_strand_id
1 'polypeptide(L)'
;MPVESWTLRKYPPDKPSIILNGTDTQWPYDGSLELNHDVDIYTEAITLPTHINAKGHHIGIFASSINTLGAVSLVVSGTEGDSELKSLSSGKDKGSDDKSATKTAEPSGAVAGVRGGKAGDVQMYVEDANLDTFKNLRIRSSGGRGGNGQDTDKFDTGGLGGDGGDAGQVTVAVRTWGFTSTLNERATAILYSTDKDTESQKRKILKDFMTSCIRLEHPQGDKPNHSKEIAILKAALASDKGIATIMNEFRAMIGHVFRQEASAFEAVVGSRIEYSGGTYGLGGRGTKHTNSNGKSGKETIPEVRYCFLQPDLLRQLSLPIAHPDQCSMILQLAKIDYYVGSNDSLKNAIDHLTRLRDRLLFLDGLTPEDPIYKAYRDAEVRMHLLPMAQIISTSDEPIAFAGLREISAEVDALLRQIAGGFDFYGHKTDWVPRGSHSFYDKTTLEMLNHAIIAEKAWTDYRKAEKENSVKMAAVGEMRNQARARADAASDFITYMKPIIEASANSIGSMDFDMKQRKAELLRKIKDQNTVIGRLEPSLGINFADMVEAATMVAFCPNLPMVLIQGAGLVYKSQNEAKIKDDDDDESGIKQELLVKKMTTIEKGVESLVSAYRANAADDRLAEADDPGADKLIAKKEEYMELVGNYKKALGEQSIADVEEAFESYIEAALQRNNHILMYNSTVNLILKKKQDAKASEAQAAQFSDEALAAVDPDLPAISIFMERIYSESLWLLLESLSMTQRALRFWSLTQTDEIKEALKNKPPALLDSTTLSHVRTRLLKSYEKAVERAGKEPQPFSGIKYPLSATEIRRWINHPQMKTIVKIPPVFRETSSEKHPFYGKANVRLHTVRFFTKKADVDGETPLVNGETLLVKLTHLGEETIVNPSNKAFTCVHEQIKLQFQYRVKDMAFNVPGTVDGNIGEKTQGKYAMVGPFASWLVDVDPLYNTGVDLSGVTEAWFEFSGEFDSF
;
A
#
# COMPACT_ATOMS: atom_id res chain seq x y z
N MET A 1 -19.59 -9.44 -15.83
CA MET A 1 -18.51 -10.45 -15.89
C MET A 1 -18.67 -11.44 -14.75
N PRO A 2 -18.63 -12.76 -14.99
CA PRO A 2 -18.52 -13.70 -13.89
C PRO A 2 -17.13 -13.54 -13.24
N VAL A 3 -17.14 -13.40 -11.92
CA VAL A 3 -15.95 -13.19 -11.06
C VAL A 3 -14.90 -14.30 -11.24
N GLU A 4 -15.33 -15.50 -11.70
CA GLU A 4 -14.47 -16.66 -11.95
C GLU A 4 -13.30 -16.38 -12.90
N SER A 5 -13.42 -15.43 -13.84
CA SER A 5 -12.35 -15.16 -14.81
C SER A 5 -11.26 -14.22 -14.30
N TRP A 6 -11.38 -13.62 -13.12
CA TRP A 6 -10.41 -12.65 -12.59
C TRP A 6 -9.44 -13.29 -11.60
N THR A 7 -9.88 -14.37 -10.97
CA THR A 7 -9.28 -14.84 -9.74
C THR A 7 -8.76 -16.25 -9.84
N LEU A 8 -8.95 -16.94 -10.98
CA LEU A 8 -8.45 -18.29 -11.23
C LEU A 8 -7.82 -18.41 -12.62
N ARG A 9 -6.63 -19.00 -12.71
CA ARG A 9 -5.88 -19.26 -13.95
C ARG A 9 -5.33 -20.68 -13.93
N LYS A 10 -5.59 -21.48 -14.96
CA LYS A 10 -5.11 -22.87 -15.10
C LYS A 10 -4.31 -22.97 -16.39
N TYR A 11 -3.08 -23.48 -16.34
CA TYR A 11 -2.25 -23.57 -17.55
C TYR A 11 -1.36 -24.83 -17.63
N PRO A 12 -1.40 -25.54 -18.78
CA PRO A 12 -2.38 -25.39 -19.86
C PRO A 12 -3.82 -25.71 -19.39
N PRO A 13 -4.88 -25.25 -20.09
CA PRO A 13 -6.26 -25.35 -19.59
C PRO A 13 -6.78 -26.78 -19.36
N ASP A 14 -6.28 -27.76 -20.12
CA ASP A 14 -6.73 -29.16 -20.11
C ASP A 14 -5.95 -30.03 -19.12
N LYS A 15 -4.64 -29.79 -18.96
CA LYS A 15 -3.75 -30.49 -18.02
C LYS A 15 -2.84 -29.49 -17.31
N PRO A 16 -3.38 -28.74 -16.33
CA PRO A 16 -2.67 -27.61 -15.77
C PRO A 16 -1.45 -28.04 -14.99
N SER A 17 -0.28 -27.61 -15.46
CA SER A 17 0.98 -27.66 -14.73
C SER A 17 1.14 -26.52 -13.72
N ILE A 18 0.35 -25.45 -13.87
CA ILE A 18 0.27 -24.36 -12.91
C ILE A 18 -1.17 -23.93 -12.69
N ILE A 19 -1.49 -23.60 -11.44
CA ILE A 19 -2.74 -22.98 -11.09
C ILE A 19 -2.55 -21.79 -10.15
N LEU A 20 -3.14 -20.66 -10.50
CA LEU A 20 -3.10 -19.43 -9.71
C LEU A 20 -4.52 -19.06 -9.26
N ASN A 21 -4.73 -18.86 -7.96
CA ASN A 21 -5.97 -18.35 -7.39
C ASN A 21 -5.72 -17.17 -6.43
N GLY A 22 -6.35 -16.03 -6.69
CA GLY A 22 -6.22 -14.82 -5.87
C GLY A 22 -7.30 -14.65 -4.80
N THR A 23 -8.33 -15.50 -4.76
CA THR A 23 -9.49 -15.31 -3.84
C THR A 23 -9.41 -16.12 -2.57
N ASP A 24 -9.88 -15.51 -1.47
CA ASP A 24 -10.16 -16.17 -0.19
C ASP A 24 -11.27 -17.23 -0.26
N THR A 25 -12.03 -17.26 -1.36
CA THR A 25 -12.99 -18.32 -1.62
C THR A 25 -12.23 -19.64 -1.71
N GLN A 26 -12.54 -20.56 -0.80
CA GLN A 26 -12.00 -21.90 -0.84
C GLN A 26 -12.29 -22.47 -2.22
N TRP A 27 -11.23 -22.90 -2.91
CA TRP A 27 -11.43 -23.69 -4.11
C TRP A 27 -11.91 -25.08 -3.69
N PRO A 28 -13.18 -25.45 -3.98
CA PRO A 28 -13.66 -26.78 -3.65
C PRO A 28 -13.05 -27.83 -4.60
N TYR A 29 -12.57 -28.92 -4.03
CA TYR A 29 -12.30 -30.16 -4.76
C TYR A 29 -13.06 -31.29 -4.05
N ASP A 30 -14.08 -31.86 -4.69
CA ASP A 30 -14.97 -32.88 -4.15
C ASP A 30 -14.73 -34.25 -4.80
N GLY A 31 -13.49 -34.73 -4.82
CA GLY A 31 -13.19 -36.06 -5.36
C GLY A 31 -11.72 -36.45 -5.32
N SER A 32 -11.40 -37.69 -5.67
CA SER A 32 -10.02 -38.13 -5.85
C SER A 32 -9.38 -37.48 -7.08
N LEU A 33 -8.20 -36.90 -6.92
CA LEU A 33 -7.44 -36.24 -7.98
C LEU A 33 -6.32 -37.17 -8.48
N GLU A 34 -6.43 -37.63 -9.73
CA GLU A 34 -5.40 -38.43 -10.41
C GLU A 34 -4.61 -37.54 -11.38
N LEU A 35 -3.31 -37.39 -11.13
CA LEU A 35 -2.41 -36.56 -11.93
C LEU A 35 -1.34 -37.44 -12.58
N ASN A 36 -1.06 -37.16 -13.85
CA ASN A 36 -0.02 -37.79 -14.66
C ASN A 36 0.99 -36.77 -15.19
N HIS A 37 1.11 -35.66 -14.47
CA HIS A 37 1.96 -34.52 -14.79
C HIS A 37 2.27 -33.76 -13.49
N ASP A 38 3.29 -32.93 -13.53
CA ASP A 38 3.68 -32.06 -12.42
C ASP A 38 2.71 -30.88 -12.31
N VAL A 39 2.42 -30.43 -11.08
CA VAL A 39 1.54 -29.27 -10.85
C VAL A 39 2.02 -28.39 -9.69
N ASP A 40 2.03 -27.08 -9.90
CA ASP A 40 2.21 -26.08 -8.85
C ASP A 40 0.92 -25.27 -8.64
N ILE A 41 0.44 -25.18 -7.39
CA ILE A 41 -0.79 -24.50 -7.01
C ILE A 41 -0.47 -23.34 -6.07
N TYR A 42 -0.73 -22.11 -6.52
CA TYR A 42 -0.64 -20.89 -5.72
C TYR A 42 -2.06 -20.36 -5.45
N THR A 43 -2.49 -20.27 -4.19
CA THR A 43 -3.90 -19.96 -3.85
C THR A 43 -4.04 -19.24 -2.51
N GLU A 44 -5.06 -18.41 -2.30
CA GLU A 44 -5.31 -17.88 -0.94
C GLU A 44 -5.93 -18.93 -0.02
N ALA A 45 -6.89 -19.71 -0.51
CA ALA A 45 -7.51 -20.77 0.27
C ALA A 45 -7.70 -22.04 -0.57
N ILE A 46 -7.41 -23.21 0.02
CA ILE A 46 -7.66 -24.50 -0.61
C ILE A 46 -8.21 -25.52 0.38
N THR A 47 -9.18 -26.29 -0.09
CA THR A 47 -9.67 -27.47 0.61
C THR A 47 -9.16 -28.69 -0.14
N LEU A 48 -8.29 -29.47 0.51
CA LEU A 48 -7.70 -30.63 -0.13
C LEU A 48 -8.73 -31.76 -0.31
N PRO A 49 -8.76 -32.41 -1.49
CA PRO A 49 -9.54 -33.62 -1.67
C PRO A 49 -9.00 -34.78 -0.83
N THR A 50 -9.83 -35.80 -0.59
CA THR A 50 -9.48 -36.97 0.22
C THR A 50 -8.28 -37.76 -0.34
N HIS A 51 -8.13 -37.84 -1.66
CA HIS A 51 -7.03 -38.55 -2.31
C HIS A 51 -6.45 -37.71 -3.45
N ILE A 52 -5.14 -37.51 -3.45
CA ILE A 52 -4.38 -36.92 -4.55
C ILE A 52 -3.30 -37.94 -4.91
N ASN A 53 -3.28 -38.42 -6.15
CA ASN A 53 -2.36 -39.43 -6.63
C ASN A 53 -1.64 -38.93 -7.88
N ALA A 54 -0.34 -38.70 -7.78
CA ALA A 54 0.53 -38.19 -8.84
C ALA A 54 1.84 -39.01 -8.89
N LYS A 55 1.73 -40.29 -9.23
CA LYS A 55 2.86 -41.23 -9.15
C LYS A 55 4.07 -40.76 -9.96
N GLY A 56 5.19 -40.54 -9.28
CA GLY A 56 6.43 -40.08 -9.91
C GLY A 56 6.44 -38.61 -10.34
N HIS A 57 5.42 -37.83 -9.98
CA HIS A 57 5.24 -36.43 -10.39
C HIS A 57 5.32 -35.45 -9.22
N HIS A 58 5.77 -34.25 -9.53
CA HIS A 58 5.91 -33.16 -8.57
C HIS A 58 4.55 -32.52 -8.23
N ILE A 59 4.34 -32.19 -6.95
CA ILE A 59 3.21 -31.39 -6.48
C ILE A 59 3.71 -30.25 -5.58
N GLY A 60 3.46 -29.01 -6.01
CA GLY A 60 3.61 -27.81 -5.19
C GLY A 60 2.26 -27.26 -4.72
N ILE A 61 2.13 -26.95 -3.43
CA ILE A 61 0.96 -26.29 -2.83
C ILE A 61 1.43 -25.12 -1.99
N PHE A 62 1.15 -23.90 -2.44
CA PHE A 62 1.52 -22.65 -1.80
C PHE A 62 0.24 -21.89 -1.49
N ALA A 63 -0.16 -21.86 -0.21
CA ALA A 63 -1.46 -21.36 0.19
C ALA A 63 -1.42 -20.37 1.36
N SER A 64 -2.33 -19.39 1.39
CA SER A 64 -2.52 -18.63 2.63
C SER A 64 -3.16 -19.50 3.71
N SER A 65 -4.19 -20.28 3.35
CA SER A 65 -4.84 -21.23 4.25
C SER A 65 -5.14 -22.57 3.59
N ILE A 66 -5.09 -23.63 4.39
CA ILE A 66 -5.40 -25.00 3.97
C ILE A 66 -6.40 -25.65 4.90
N ASN A 67 -7.38 -26.34 4.32
CA ASN A 67 -8.38 -27.11 5.04
C ASN A 67 -8.46 -28.54 4.50
N THR A 68 -8.93 -29.45 5.34
CA THR A 68 -9.23 -30.85 4.98
C THR A 68 -10.63 -31.19 5.44
N LEU A 69 -11.42 -31.88 4.61
CA LEU A 69 -12.76 -32.34 4.98
C LEU A 69 -12.75 -33.66 5.77
N GLY A 70 -11.56 -34.28 5.90
CA GLY A 70 -11.34 -35.57 6.54
C GLY A 70 -9.89 -36.02 6.34
N ALA A 71 -9.62 -37.33 6.46
CA ALA A 71 -8.30 -37.88 6.18
C ALA A 71 -7.93 -37.71 4.70
N VAL A 72 -6.82 -37.03 4.43
CA VAL A 72 -6.28 -36.78 3.09
C VAL A 72 -5.01 -37.59 2.87
N SER A 73 -4.89 -38.21 1.69
CA SER A 73 -3.69 -38.91 1.24
C SER A 73 -3.14 -38.29 -0.04
N LEU A 74 -1.95 -37.69 0.04
CA LEU A 74 -1.16 -37.18 -1.08
C LEU A 74 -0.09 -38.23 -1.44
N VAL A 75 -0.21 -38.86 -2.59
CA VAL A 75 0.65 -39.97 -3.03
C VAL A 75 1.39 -39.56 -4.30
N VAL A 76 2.69 -39.35 -4.19
CA VAL A 76 3.60 -39.10 -5.33
C VAL A 76 4.59 -40.25 -5.54
N SER A 77 4.30 -41.41 -4.95
CA SER A 77 5.19 -42.57 -4.93
C SER A 77 5.52 -43.08 -6.34
N GLY A 78 6.69 -43.71 -6.50
CA GLY A 78 7.14 -44.24 -7.77
C GLY A 78 6.26 -45.37 -8.31
N THR A 79 6.29 -45.59 -9.62
CA THR A 79 5.60 -46.73 -10.23
C THR A 79 6.29 -48.04 -9.87
N GLU A 80 5.51 -49.06 -9.54
CA GLU A 80 6.05 -50.40 -9.27
C GLU A 80 6.65 -50.98 -10.56
N GLY A 81 7.82 -51.60 -10.44
CA GLY A 81 8.46 -52.33 -11.53
C GLY A 81 7.70 -53.62 -11.82
N ASP A 82 7.31 -53.81 -13.07
CA ASP A 82 6.62 -55.02 -13.49
C ASP A 82 7.54 -56.24 -13.41
N SER A 83 6.97 -57.36 -12.99
CA SER A 83 7.52 -58.68 -13.16
C SER A 83 6.71 -59.34 -14.27
N GLU A 84 7.07 -59.11 -15.54
CA GLU A 84 6.52 -59.92 -16.63
C GLU A 84 7.00 -61.38 -16.46
N LEU A 85 6.39 -62.10 -15.53
CA LEU A 85 6.41 -63.55 -15.48
C LEU A 85 5.51 -64.01 -16.62
N LYS A 86 6.04 -63.99 -17.85
CA LYS A 86 5.43 -64.77 -18.92
C LYS A 86 5.42 -66.22 -18.43
N SER A 87 4.23 -66.71 -18.08
CA SER A 87 4.04 -68.10 -17.69
C SER A 87 4.58 -68.95 -18.85
N LEU A 88 5.72 -69.61 -18.64
CA LEU A 88 6.09 -70.72 -19.49
C LEU A 88 4.94 -71.71 -19.40
N SER A 89 4.17 -71.84 -20.48
CA SER A 89 3.13 -72.84 -20.60
C SER A 89 3.76 -74.21 -20.35
N SER A 90 3.52 -74.75 -19.16
CA SER A 90 3.89 -76.11 -18.82
C SER A 90 2.94 -77.06 -19.57
N GLY A 91 3.44 -77.73 -20.60
CA GLY A 91 2.73 -78.83 -21.27
C GLY A 91 3.23 -78.99 -22.70
N LYS A 92 4.22 -79.86 -22.95
CA LYS A 92 3.97 -81.20 -23.50
C LYS A 92 2.78 -81.22 -24.48
N ASP A 93 3.09 -81.13 -25.78
CA ASP A 93 2.61 -82.15 -26.71
C ASP A 93 3.52 -82.27 -27.93
N LYS A 94 3.85 -83.52 -28.26
CA LYS A 94 4.47 -83.92 -29.53
C LYS A 94 3.35 -83.97 -30.58
N GLY A 95 3.48 -83.24 -31.68
CA GLY A 95 2.59 -83.47 -32.83
C GLY A 95 2.67 -82.46 -33.96
N SER A 96 3.15 -82.94 -35.11
CA SER A 96 2.92 -82.51 -36.51
C SER A 96 3.26 -81.09 -36.98
N ASP A 97 4.28 -81.05 -37.85
CA ASP A 97 4.36 -80.35 -39.14
C ASP A 97 3.36 -79.22 -39.40
N ASP A 98 3.84 -77.98 -39.31
CA ASP A 98 3.42 -76.93 -40.24
C ASP A 98 4.56 -75.93 -40.52
N LYS A 99 4.81 -75.69 -41.81
CA LYS A 99 5.87 -74.81 -42.33
C LYS A 99 5.26 -73.47 -42.70
N SER A 100 5.15 -72.57 -41.73
CA SER A 100 4.96 -71.13 -41.99
C SER A 100 5.17 -70.32 -40.71
N ALA A 101 6.42 -69.90 -40.46
CA ALA A 101 6.70 -68.90 -39.44
C ALA A 101 7.91 -68.05 -39.86
N THR A 102 7.63 -66.79 -40.18
CA THR A 102 8.58 -65.70 -40.22
C THR A 102 9.35 -65.65 -38.89
N LYS A 103 10.66 -65.87 -38.94
CA LYS A 103 11.57 -65.73 -37.79
C LYS A 103 11.58 -64.27 -37.31
N THR A 104 10.75 -63.93 -36.33
CA THR A 104 11.12 -62.93 -35.33
C THR A 104 11.95 -63.65 -34.27
N ALA A 105 13.21 -63.23 -34.11
CA ALA A 105 14.13 -63.79 -33.12
C ALA A 105 13.50 -63.74 -31.72
N GLU A 106 13.28 -64.91 -31.10
CA GLU A 106 13.02 -64.98 -29.66
C GLU A 106 14.25 -64.48 -28.90
N PRO A 107 14.11 -63.59 -27.91
CA PRO A 107 15.23 -63.18 -27.07
C PRO A 107 15.75 -64.40 -26.30
N SER A 108 17.00 -64.77 -26.55
CA SER A 108 17.64 -65.97 -25.99
C SER A 108 18.18 -65.74 -24.58
N GLY A 109 17.31 -65.36 -23.63
CA GLY A 109 17.67 -65.20 -22.22
C GLY A 109 16.46 -64.90 -21.32
N ALA A 110 16.58 -65.20 -20.03
CA ALA A 110 15.56 -64.88 -19.02
C ALA A 110 15.34 -63.36 -18.90
N VAL A 111 14.08 -62.93 -18.82
CA VAL A 111 13.71 -61.50 -18.77
C VAL A 111 14.12 -60.89 -17.41
N ALA A 112 14.82 -59.76 -17.44
CA ALA A 112 15.15 -59.00 -16.24
C ALA A 112 13.90 -58.29 -15.68
N GLY A 113 13.82 -58.17 -14.36
CA GLY A 113 12.76 -57.40 -13.70
C GLY A 113 12.90 -55.91 -13.99
N VAL A 114 11.76 -55.23 -14.17
CA VAL A 114 11.73 -53.80 -14.49
C VAL A 114 12.14 -52.99 -13.25
N ARG A 115 12.94 -51.93 -13.46
CA ARG A 115 13.30 -51.00 -12.38
C ARG A 115 12.05 -50.26 -11.87
N GLY A 116 11.92 -50.13 -10.55
CA GLY A 116 10.89 -49.30 -9.94
C GLY A 116 11.09 -47.81 -10.26
N GLY A 117 9.99 -47.09 -10.51
CA GLY A 117 10.01 -45.67 -10.81
C GLY A 117 10.49 -44.83 -9.64
N LYS A 118 11.15 -43.70 -9.92
CA LYS A 118 11.45 -42.67 -8.91
C LYS A 118 10.13 -42.07 -8.41
N ALA A 119 10.05 -41.78 -7.11
CA ALA A 119 8.94 -40.96 -6.59
C ALA A 119 9.08 -39.49 -7.00
N GLY A 120 7.95 -38.80 -7.03
CA GLY A 120 7.88 -37.36 -7.26
C GLY A 120 8.14 -36.55 -6.00
N ASP A 121 8.35 -35.25 -6.18
CA ASP A 121 8.67 -34.33 -5.10
C ASP A 121 7.39 -33.64 -4.58
N VAL A 122 7.38 -33.25 -3.30
CA VAL A 122 6.28 -32.49 -2.68
C VAL A 122 6.84 -31.22 -2.08
N GLN A 123 6.27 -30.08 -2.47
CA GLN A 123 6.55 -28.78 -1.91
C GLN A 123 5.27 -28.20 -1.32
N MET A 124 5.29 -27.82 -0.05
CA MET A 124 4.12 -27.24 0.62
C MET A 124 4.51 -26.06 1.49
N TYR A 125 3.92 -24.90 1.22
CA TYR A 125 4.02 -23.72 2.07
C TYR A 125 2.62 -23.25 2.46
N VAL A 126 2.38 -23.05 3.75
CA VAL A 126 1.10 -22.52 4.24
C VAL A 126 1.30 -21.38 5.24
N GLU A 127 0.63 -20.25 5.01
CA GLU A 127 0.80 -19.05 5.85
C GLU A 127 -0.01 -19.08 7.15
N ASP A 128 -1.15 -19.75 7.15
CA ASP A 128 -2.07 -19.87 8.28
C ASP A 128 -2.68 -21.27 8.24
N ALA A 129 -2.11 -22.18 9.01
CA ALA A 129 -2.60 -23.54 9.10
C ALA A 129 -2.81 -24.00 10.53
N ASN A 130 -3.93 -24.68 10.76
CA ASN A 130 -4.19 -25.39 11.99
C ASN A 130 -3.43 -26.72 11.99
N LEU A 131 -2.82 -27.06 13.13
CA LEU A 131 -2.19 -28.37 13.37
C LEU A 131 -3.17 -29.53 13.11
N ASP A 132 -4.47 -29.35 13.39
CA ASP A 132 -5.49 -30.37 13.12
C ASP A 132 -5.63 -30.71 11.63
N THR A 133 -5.45 -29.72 10.75
CA THR A 133 -5.45 -29.97 9.29
C THR A 133 -4.32 -30.92 8.90
N PHE A 134 -3.14 -30.74 9.49
CA PHE A 134 -1.98 -31.58 9.24
C PHE A 134 -2.05 -32.96 9.91
N LYS A 135 -2.77 -33.10 11.04
CA LYS A 135 -3.04 -34.43 11.63
C LYS A 135 -3.80 -35.33 10.67
N ASN A 136 -4.61 -34.75 9.78
CA ASN A 136 -5.42 -35.47 8.81
C ASN A 136 -4.73 -35.64 7.45
N LEU A 137 -3.59 -35.00 7.20
CA LEU A 137 -2.86 -35.08 5.95
C LEU A 137 -1.75 -36.14 6.02
N ARG A 138 -1.73 -37.09 5.08
CA ARG A 138 -0.67 -38.09 4.92
C ARG A 138 0.01 -37.92 3.57
N ILE A 139 1.35 -37.87 3.56
CA ILE A 139 2.16 -37.66 2.36
C ILE A 139 2.98 -38.93 2.09
N ARG A 140 2.95 -39.45 0.86
CA ARG A 140 3.71 -40.64 0.45
C ARG A 140 4.57 -40.35 -0.79
N SER A 141 5.87 -40.27 -0.59
CA SER A 141 6.88 -40.12 -1.64
C SER A 141 7.91 -41.26 -1.59
N SER A 142 7.40 -42.51 -1.59
CA SER A 142 8.26 -43.69 -1.59
C SER A 142 8.60 -44.16 -3.00
N GLY A 143 9.83 -44.57 -3.24
CA GLY A 143 10.24 -45.10 -4.54
C GLY A 143 9.53 -46.41 -4.88
N GLY A 144 9.29 -46.67 -6.16
CA GLY A 144 8.64 -47.90 -6.62
C GLY A 144 9.53 -49.13 -6.38
N ARG A 145 8.95 -50.28 -6.08
CA ARG A 145 9.66 -51.55 -5.95
C ARG A 145 10.20 -52.01 -7.30
N GLY A 146 11.39 -52.59 -7.31
CA GLY A 146 11.93 -53.29 -8.48
C GLY A 146 11.19 -54.61 -8.75
N GLY A 147 10.89 -54.88 -10.02
CA GLY A 147 10.28 -56.13 -10.46
C GLY A 147 11.23 -57.31 -10.27
N ASN A 148 10.68 -58.50 -10.00
CA ASN A 148 11.50 -59.71 -9.90
C ASN A 148 11.97 -60.16 -11.30
N GLY A 149 13.20 -60.67 -11.37
CA GLY A 149 13.73 -61.32 -12.57
C GLY A 149 13.03 -62.65 -12.84
N GLN A 150 12.93 -63.03 -14.11
CA GLN A 150 12.23 -64.24 -14.53
C GLN A 150 13.04 -65.51 -14.17
N ASP A 151 12.37 -66.50 -13.57
CA ASP A 151 12.93 -67.85 -13.41
C ASP A 151 12.98 -68.58 -14.76
N THR A 152 13.99 -69.42 -14.98
CA THR A 152 14.14 -70.21 -16.22
C THR A 152 14.47 -71.67 -15.94
N ASP A 153 13.82 -72.57 -16.68
CA ASP A 153 13.98 -74.03 -16.64
C ASP A 153 14.90 -74.57 -17.74
N LYS A 154 15.22 -73.75 -18.74
CA LYS A 154 16.24 -74.03 -19.76
C LYS A 154 17.62 -73.89 -19.11
N PHE A 155 18.64 -74.68 -19.50
CA PHE A 155 20.03 -74.66 -18.99
C PHE A 155 20.71 -73.27 -19.11
N ASP A 156 20.26 -72.30 -18.33
CA ASP A 156 20.50 -70.87 -18.48
C ASP A 156 20.50 -70.13 -17.12
N THR A 157 20.93 -68.87 -17.13
CA THR A 157 20.94 -67.98 -15.95
C THR A 157 19.57 -67.29 -15.83
N GLY A 158 19.03 -67.19 -14.61
CA GLY A 158 17.77 -66.47 -14.39
C GLY A 158 17.88 -64.97 -14.69
N GLY A 159 16.75 -64.28 -14.78
CA GLY A 159 16.71 -62.84 -15.04
C GLY A 159 17.28 -62.01 -13.88
N LEU A 160 17.87 -60.85 -14.15
CA LEU A 160 18.29 -59.93 -13.10
C LEU A 160 17.07 -59.36 -12.35
N GLY A 161 17.18 -59.15 -11.04
CA GLY A 161 16.17 -58.40 -10.30
C GLY A 161 16.24 -56.90 -10.65
N GLY A 162 15.11 -56.22 -10.73
CA GLY A 162 15.04 -54.78 -10.97
C GLY A 162 15.48 -53.98 -9.74
N ASP A 163 16.14 -52.84 -9.94
CA ASP A 163 16.44 -51.90 -8.86
C ASP A 163 15.14 -51.23 -8.34
N GLY A 164 15.11 -50.87 -7.07
CA GLY A 164 14.10 -49.98 -6.53
C GLY A 164 14.29 -48.54 -7.00
N GLY A 165 13.20 -47.79 -7.05
CA GLY A 165 13.22 -46.36 -7.34
C GLY A 165 13.66 -45.54 -6.12
N ASP A 166 14.26 -44.37 -6.35
CA ASP A 166 14.61 -43.46 -5.25
C ASP A 166 13.35 -42.74 -4.72
N ALA A 167 13.37 -42.38 -3.44
CA ALA A 167 12.35 -41.53 -2.82
C ALA A 167 12.47 -40.08 -3.32
N GLY A 168 11.34 -39.36 -3.32
CA GLY A 168 11.30 -37.94 -3.68
C GLY A 168 11.59 -37.05 -2.48
N GLN A 169 11.90 -35.79 -2.75
CA GLN A 169 12.06 -34.77 -1.72
C GLN A 169 10.68 -34.29 -1.26
N VAL A 170 10.45 -34.31 0.05
CA VAL A 170 9.26 -33.69 0.66
C VAL A 170 9.72 -32.49 1.48
N THR A 171 9.21 -31.31 1.15
CA THR A 171 9.50 -30.07 1.87
C THR A 171 8.19 -29.41 2.29
N VAL A 172 7.97 -29.27 3.60
CA VAL A 172 6.77 -28.66 4.18
C VAL A 172 7.17 -27.53 5.12
N ALA A 173 6.69 -26.33 4.84
CA ALA A 173 6.88 -25.17 5.70
C ALA A 173 5.53 -24.55 6.09
N VAL A 174 5.37 -24.20 7.36
CA VAL A 174 4.17 -23.50 7.84
C VAL A 174 4.59 -22.29 8.65
N ARG A 175 3.88 -21.18 8.44
CA ARG A 175 4.10 -19.94 9.18
C ARG A 175 3.34 -19.93 10.50
N THR A 176 3.90 -19.23 11.49
CA THR A 176 3.28 -18.98 12.81
C THR A 176 1.92 -18.29 12.68
N TRP A 177 0.88 -18.90 13.26
CA TRP A 177 -0.42 -18.24 13.33
C TRP A 177 -0.44 -17.11 14.38
N GLY A 178 -1.10 -15.98 14.08
CA GLY A 178 -1.33 -14.88 15.02
C GLY A 178 -0.15 -13.93 15.22
N PHE A 179 1.06 -14.32 14.77
CA PHE A 179 2.26 -13.49 14.84
C PHE A 179 2.40 -12.60 13.61
N THR A 180 2.24 -11.29 13.81
CA THR A 180 2.56 -10.28 12.78
C THR A 180 4.07 -10.06 12.71
N SER A 181 4.55 -9.49 11.59
CA SER A 181 5.95 -9.05 11.42
C SER A 181 6.40 -8.19 12.60
N THR A 182 5.56 -7.23 12.99
CA THR A 182 5.78 -6.36 14.14
C THR A 182 5.88 -7.11 15.46
N LEU A 183 4.99 -8.07 15.70
CA LEU A 183 5.03 -8.84 16.95
C LEU A 183 6.33 -9.64 17.03
N ASN A 184 6.77 -10.23 15.91
CA ASN A 184 8.04 -10.94 15.83
C ASN A 184 9.23 -9.99 15.99
N GLU A 185 9.23 -8.82 15.36
CA GLU A 185 10.27 -7.80 15.53
C GLU A 185 10.41 -7.39 17.01
N ARG A 186 9.29 -7.14 17.69
CA ARG A 186 9.27 -6.80 19.12
C ARG A 186 9.69 -7.98 20.00
N ALA A 187 9.31 -9.20 19.67
CA ALA A 187 9.78 -10.41 20.34
C ALA A 187 11.30 -10.58 20.19
N THR A 188 11.82 -10.29 19.00
CA THR A 188 13.25 -10.32 18.65
C THR A 188 14.01 -9.30 19.47
N ALA A 189 13.51 -8.06 19.57
CA ALA A 189 14.11 -7.03 20.41
C ALA A 189 14.22 -7.46 21.88
N ILE A 190 13.25 -8.21 22.41
CA ILE A 190 13.32 -8.78 23.76
C ILE A 190 14.42 -9.85 23.86
N LEU A 191 14.48 -10.75 22.87
CA LEU A 191 15.45 -11.85 22.84
C LEU A 191 16.89 -11.36 22.71
N TYR A 192 17.14 -10.31 21.93
CA TYR A 192 18.47 -9.75 21.66
C TYR A 192 18.85 -8.54 22.52
N SER A 193 17.94 -8.06 23.36
CA SER A 193 18.24 -7.01 24.34
C SER A 193 19.46 -7.39 25.18
N THR A 194 20.35 -6.42 25.44
CA THR A 194 21.60 -6.61 26.16
C THR A 194 21.62 -5.88 27.51
N ASP A 195 22.64 -6.14 28.32
CA ASP A 195 22.85 -5.39 29.57
C ASP A 195 23.24 -3.92 29.35
N LYS A 196 23.60 -3.55 28.12
CA LYS A 196 23.89 -2.16 27.73
C LYS A 196 22.63 -1.31 27.53
N ASP A 197 21.46 -1.93 27.33
CA ASP A 197 20.21 -1.19 27.20
C ASP A 197 19.77 -0.66 28.57
N THR A 198 19.37 0.62 28.61
CA THR A 198 18.87 1.28 29.82
C THR A 198 17.57 0.66 30.31
N GLU A 199 17.23 0.85 31.59
CA GLU A 199 15.94 0.38 32.14
C GLU A 199 14.73 0.95 31.37
N SER A 200 14.82 2.21 30.92
CA SER A 200 13.77 2.86 30.14
C SER A 200 13.56 2.16 28.79
N GLN A 201 14.65 1.88 28.07
CA GLN A 201 14.63 1.16 26.79
C GLN A 201 14.05 -0.25 26.96
N LYS A 202 14.47 -1.00 28.00
CA LYS A 202 13.94 -2.33 28.30
C LYS A 202 12.44 -2.29 28.60
N ARG A 203 11.97 -1.35 29.43
CA ARG A 203 10.53 -1.15 29.72
C ARG A 203 9.72 -0.83 28.47
N LYS A 204 10.28 -0.02 27.56
CA LYS A 204 9.64 0.32 26.29
C LYS A 204 9.47 -0.90 25.40
N ILE A 205 10.56 -1.66 25.17
CA ILE A 205 10.54 -2.89 24.36
C ILE A 205 9.44 -3.85 24.85
N LEU A 206 9.31 -4.02 26.17
CA LEU A 206 8.27 -4.85 26.77
C LEU A 206 6.86 -4.31 26.54
N LYS A 207 6.63 -3.00 26.76
CA LYS A 207 5.32 -2.37 26.50
C LYS A 207 4.91 -2.45 25.03
N ASP A 208 5.86 -2.23 24.14
CA ASP A 208 5.63 -2.34 22.71
C ASP A 208 5.22 -3.78 22.37
N PHE A 209 5.96 -4.79 22.83
CA PHE A 209 5.58 -6.19 22.63
C PHE A 209 4.16 -6.48 23.12
N MET A 210 3.81 -6.04 24.34
CA MET A 210 2.47 -6.24 24.90
C MET A 210 1.35 -5.62 24.06
N THR A 211 1.61 -4.45 23.46
CA THR A 211 0.64 -3.76 22.59
C THR A 211 0.41 -4.53 21.29
N SER A 212 1.38 -5.32 20.84
CA SER A 212 1.26 -6.16 19.63
C SER A 212 0.62 -7.52 19.88
N CYS A 213 0.41 -7.94 21.13
CA CYS A 213 -0.12 -9.26 21.47
C CYS A 213 -1.64 -9.43 21.26
N ILE A 214 -2.37 -8.40 20.84
CA ILE A 214 -3.85 -8.41 20.75
C ILE A 214 -4.39 -9.61 19.96
N ARG A 215 -3.74 -10.00 18.85
CA ARG A 215 -4.17 -11.16 18.02
C ARG A 215 -3.98 -12.51 18.71
N LEU A 216 -3.05 -12.61 19.65
CA LEU A 216 -2.79 -13.82 20.44
C LEU A 216 -3.75 -13.95 21.65
N GLU A 217 -4.31 -12.84 22.13
CA GLU A 217 -5.31 -12.80 23.21
C GLU A 217 -6.74 -13.07 22.72
N HIS A 218 -7.00 -12.80 21.43
CA HIS A 218 -8.33 -12.94 20.84
C HIS A 218 -8.29 -13.83 19.60
N PRO A 219 -8.01 -15.14 19.76
CA PRO A 219 -7.96 -16.08 18.65
C PRO A 219 -9.33 -16.24 17.97
N GLN A 220 -9.29 -16.43 16.64
CA GLN A 220 -10.48 -16.76 15.84
C GLN A 220 -10.50 -18.25 15.53
N GLY A 221 -11.58 -18.94 15.88
CA GLY A 221 -11.74 -20.39 15.62
C GLY A 221 -10.89 -21.26 16.56
N ASP A 222 -10.42 -22.40 16.06
CA ASP A 222 -9.69 -23.43 16.85
C ASP A 222 -8.19 -23.11 17.04
N LYS A 223 -7.84 -21.83 17.07
CA LYS A 223 -6.45 -21.38 17.03
C LYS A 223 -5.85 -21.27 18.45
N PRO A 224 -4.52 -21.46 18.63
CA PRO A 224 -3.89 -21.43 19.96
C PRO A 224 -4.25 -20.17 20.76
N ASN A 225 -4.76 -20.35 21.98
CA ASN A 225 -5.12 -19.25 22.86
C ASN A 225 -4.01 -18.99 23.88
N HIS A 226 -3.29 -17.87 23.71
CA HIS A 226 -2.20 -17.48 24.60
C HIS A 226 -2.61 -16.43 25.65
N SER A 227 -3.91 -16.20 25.84
CA SER A 227 -4.41 -15.16 26.76
C SER A 227 -3.90 -15.32 28.18
N LYS A 228 -3.70 -16.57 28.64
CA LYS A 228 -3.21 -16.84 30.00
C LYS A 228 -1.76 -16.45 30.15
N GLU A 229 -0.94 -16.84 29.18
CA GLU A 229 0.49 -16.54 29.10
C GLU A 229 0.71 -15.03 29.01
N ILE A 230 -0.09 -14.33 28.19
CA ILE A 230 -0.02 -12.88 28.01
C ILE A 230 -0.51 -12.15 29.26
N ALA A 231 -1.55 -12.64 29.94
CA ALA A 231 -1.99 -12.06 31.22
C ALA A 231 -0.91 -12.14 32.30
N ILE A 232 -0.13 -13.24 32.35
CA ILE A 232 1.02 -13.37 33.25
C ILE A 232 2.07 -12.29 32.95
N LEU A 233 2.37 -12.04 31.68
CA LEU A 233 3.31 -10.99 31.28
C LEU A 233 2.80 -9.57 31.59
N LYS A 234 1.50 -9.31 31.42
CA LYS A 234 0.87 -8.04 31.84
C LYS A 234 1.05 -7.82 33.34
N ALA A 235 0.80 -8.86 34.14
CA ALA A 235 0.98 -8.81 35.59
C ALA A 235 2.46 -8.61 35.99
N ALA A 236 3.39 -9.26 35.30
CA ALA A 236 4.83 -9.07 35.52
C ALA A 236 5.28 -7.63 35.22
N LEU A 237 4.79 -7.05 34.11
CA LEU A 237 5.10 -5.68 33.72
C LEU A 237 4.53 -4.62 34.69
N ALA A 238 3.41 -4.95 35.34
CA ALA A 238 2.77 -4.11 36.36
C ALA A 238 3.33 -4.32 37.78
N SER A 239 4.27 -5.26 37.97
CA SER A 239 4.83 -5.58 39.28
C SER A 239 6.03 -4.70 39.65
N ASP A 240 6.36 -4.65 40.95
CA ASP A 240 7.56 -3.98 41.48
C ASP A 240 8.86 -4.78 41.25
N LYS A 241 8.84 -5.83 40.43
CA LYS A 241 10.03 -6.61 40.08
C LYS A 241 11.02 -5.74 39.29
N GLY A 242 12.32 -6.00 39.48
CA GLY A 242 13.38 -5.37 38.69
C GLY A 242 13.25 -5.70 37.20
N ILE A 243 13.60 -4.75 36.31
CA ILE A 243 13.35 -4.90 34.87
C ILE A 243 14.06 -6.10 34.25
N ALA A 244 15.24 -6.45 34.76
CA ALA A 244 16.00 -7.62 34.29
C ALA A 244 15.24 -8.94 34.56
N THR A 245 14.56 -9.04 35.70
CA THR A 245 13.71 -10.19 36.04
C THR A 245 12.53 -10.28 35.09
N ILE A 246 11.85 -9.15 34.83
CA ILE A 246 10.72 -9.08 33.91
C ILE A 246 11.17 -9.46 32.48
N MET A 247 12.31 -8.93 32.02
CA MET A 247 12.89 -9.28 30.71
C MET A 247 13.14 -10.80 30.58
N ASN A 248 13.66 -11.44 31.63
CA ASN A 248 13.90 -12.88 31.61
C ASN A 248 12.58 -13.68 31.60
N GLU A 249 11.54 -13.22 32.30
CA GLU A 249 10.19 -13.82 32.24
C GLU A 249 9.61 -13.74 30.81
N PHE A 250 9.75 -12.60 30.15
CA PHE A 250 9.32 -12.45 28.75
C PHE A 250 10.15 -13.35 27.82
N ARG A 251 11.48 -13.39 27.94
CA ARG A 251 12.34 -14.27 27.13
C ARG A 251 11.98 -15.74 27.30
N ALA A 252 11.72 -16.17 28.53
CA ALA A 252 11.31 -17.53 28.83
C ALA A 252 9.96 -17.87 28.18
N MET A 253 8.97 -16.97 28.28
CA MET A 253 7.65 -17.12 27.67
C MET A 253 7.77 -17.18 26.14
N ILE A 254 8.40 -16.17 25.53
CA ILE A 254 8.61 -16.08 24.08
C ILE A 254 9.31 -17.34 23.57
N GLY A 255 10.39 -17.76 24.22
CA GLY A 255 11.11 -18.97 23.87
C GLY A 255 10.31 -20.25 24.11
N HIS A 256 9.34 -20.27 25.02
CA HIS A 256 8.46 -21.41 25.27
C HIS A 256 7.39 -21.53 24.19
N VAL A 257 6.64 -20.45 23.94
CA VAL A 257 5.58 -20.41 22.91
C VAL A 257 6.14 -20.77 21.54
N PHE A 258 7.25 -20.14 21.13
CA PHE A 258 7.83 -20.38 19.82
C PHE A 258 8.39 -21.80 19.63
N ARG A 259 9.10 -22.34 20.63
CA ARG A 259 9.70 -23.68 20.49
C ARG A 259 8.68 -24.79 20.61
N GLN A 260 7.70 -24.66 21.51
CA GLN A 260 6.72 -25.72 21.72
C GLN A 260 5.83 -25.92 20.49
N GLU A 261 5.37 -24.83 19.86
CA GLU A 261 4.58 -24.92 18.64
C GLU A 261 5.38 -25.49 17.48
N ALA A 262 6.61 -24.99 17.27
CA ALA A 262 7.49 -25.48 16.23
C ALA A 262 7.75 -26.98 16.35
N SER A 263 8.16 -27.44 17.54
CA SER A 263 8.44 -28.87 17.78
C SER A 263 7.19 -29.74 17.69
N ALA A 264 6.04 -29.26 18.15
CA ALA A 264 4.78 -29.99 18.03
C ALA A 264 4.36 -30.15 16.56
N PHE A 265 4.50 -29.07 15.77
CA PHE A 265 4.22 -29.09 14.34
C PHE A 265 5.16 -30.04 13.60
N GLU A 266 6.47 -29.89 13.78
CA GLU A 266 7.49 -30.71 13.11
C GLU A 266 7.31 -32.20 13.44
N ALA A 267 7.01 -32.54 14.69
CA ALA A 267 6.75 -33.92 15.09
C ALA A 267 5.48 -34.50 14.45
N VAL A 268 4.38 -33.72 14.46
CA VAL A 268 3.10 -34.16 13.87
C VAL A 268 3.25 -34.35 12.37
N VAL A 269 3.75 -33.34 11.64
CA VAL A 269 3.90 -33.41 10.18
C VAL A 269 4.93 -34.46 9.77
N GLY A 270 6.09 -34.51 10.45
CA GLY A 270 7.12 -35.51 10.17
C GLY A 270 6.60 -36.94 10.31
N SER A 271 5.76 -37.22 11.32
CA SER A 271 5.14 -38.55 11.51
C SER A 271 4.14 -38.96 10.42
N ARG A 272 3.73 -38.01 9.56
CA ARG A 272 2.74 -38.22 8.50
C ARG A 272 3.35 -38.35 7.10
N ILE A 273 4.68 -38.28 6.99
CA ILE A 273 5.40 -38.39 5.72
C ILE A 273 6.07 -39.77 5.60
N GLU A 274 5.80 -40.47 4.50
CA GLU A 274 6.46 -41.71 4.10
C GLU A 274 7.43 -41.44 2.94
N TYR A 275 8.72 -41.74 3.11
CA TYR A 275 9.79 -41.33 2.18
C TYR A 275 10.85 -42.42 1.92
N SER A 276 10.48 -43.69 2.03
CA SER A 276 11.44 -44.79 1.84
C SER A 276 11.82 -45.01 0.37
N GLY A 277 13.05 -45.42 0.11
CA GLY A 277 13.46 -45.93 -1.20
C GLY A 277 12.73 -47.22 -1.54
N GLY A 278 12.50 -47.46 -2.82
CA GLY A 278 11.87 -48.67 -3.30
C GLY A 278 12.68 -49.92 -2.95
N THR A 279 11.99 -51.00 -2.59
CA THR A 279 12.65 -52.28 -2.37
C THR A 279 13.15 -52.88 -3.70
N TYR A 280 14.24 -53.63 -3.68
CA TYR A 280 14.74 -54.29 -4.88
C TYR A 280 13.90 -55.50 -5.29
N GLY A 281 13.95 -55.84 -6.58
CA GLY A 281 13.47 -57.09 -7.12
C GLY A 281 14.45 -58.22 -6.90
N LEU A 282 13.93 -59.43 -6.66
CA LEU A 282 14.76 -60.63 -6.52
C LEU A 282 15.25 -61.10 -7.89
N GLY A 283 16.49 -61.59 -7.95
CA GLY A 283 17.02 -62.24 -9.14
C GLY A 283 16.31 -63.58 -9.40
N GLY A 284 16.01 -63.85 -10.66
CA GLY A 284 15.41 -65.10 -11.10
C GLY A 284 16.34 -66.29 -10.91
N ARG A 285 15.75 -67.45 -10.62
CA ARG A 285 16.42 -68.74 -10.49
C ARG A 285 16.61 -69.36 -11.87
N GLY A 286 17.86 -69.61 -12.24
CA GLY A 286 18.23 -70.41 -13.41
C GLY A 286 18.86 -71.74 -13.01
N THR A 287 18.77 -72.72 -13.90
CA THR A 287 19.36 -74.06 -13.71
C THR A 287 20.90 -74.04 -13.78
N LYS A 288 21.52 -73.01 -14.38
CA LYS A 288 22.98 -72.76 -14.30
C LYS A 288 23.36 -71.91 -13.08
N HIS A 289 22.76 -70.73 -12.93
CA HIS A 289 23.00 -69.80 -11.83
C HIS A 289 21.73 -69.00 -11.50
N THR A 290 21.52 -68.70 -10.21
CA THR A 290 20.58 -67.66 -9.77
C THR A 290 21.24 -66.31 -9.97
N ASN A 291 20.54 -65.37 -10.60
CA ASN A 291 21.11 -64.07 -10.91
C ASN A 291 21.02 -63.10 -9.73
N SER A 292 21.72 -61.97 -9.79
CA SER A 292 21.73 -61.02 -8.68
C SER A 292 20.38 -60.31 -8.50
N ASN A 293 20.04 -60.04 -7.24
CA ASN A 293 19.00 -59.10 -6.87
C ASN A 293 19.35 -57.68 -7.35
N GLY A 294 18.33 -56.85 -7.52
CA GLY A 294 18.53 -55.41 -7.72
C GLY A 294 19.04 -54.72 -6.44
N LYS A 295 19.21 -53.40 -6.51
CA LYS A 295 19.56 -52.51 -5.39
C LYS A 295 18.33 -51.78 -4.88
N SER A 296 18.22 -51.59 -3.56
CA SER A 296 17.20 -50.69 -3.01
C SER A 296 17.44 -49.26 -3.50
N GLY A 297 16.36 -48.50 -3.67
CA GLY A 297 16.45 -47.07 -3.91
C GLY A 297 16.96 -46.30 -2.69
N LYS A 298 17.39 -45.07 -2.92
CA LYS A 298 17.84 -44.16 -1.86
C LYS A 298 16.65 -43.52 -1.15
N GLU A 299 16.78 -43.37 0.17
CA GLU A 299 15.87 -42.58 0.99
C GLU A 299 16.26 -41.10 0.95
N THR A 300 15.26 -40.22 1.02
CA THR A 300 15.45 -38.76 1.03
C THR A 300 14.72 -38.20 2.24
N ILE A 301 15.44 -37.62 3.19
CA ILE A 301 14.87 -37.14 4.46
C ILE A 301 13.97 -35.91 4.18
N PRO A 302 12.71 -35.89 4.64
CA PRO A 302 11.84 -34.75 4.50
C PRO A 302 12.36 -33.52 5.25
N GLU A 303 12.16 -32.34 4.68
CA GLU A 303 12.41 -31.07 5.33
C GLU A 303 11.09 -30.50 5.84
N VAL A 304 10.91 -30.48 7.16
CA VAL A 304 9.72 -29.90 7.81
C VAL A 304 10.17 -28.69 8.62
N ARG A 305 9.57 -27.53 8.37
CA ARG A 305 9.93 -26.28 9.04
C ARG A 305 8.71 -25.55 9.59
N TYR A 306 8.86 -25.02 10.79
CA TYR A 306 7.98 -23.99 11.33
C TYR A 306 8.65 -22.62 11.19
N CYS A 307 8.03 -21.71 10.45
CA CYS A 307 8.63 -20.45 10.04
C CYS A 307 8.07 -19.28 10.84
N PHE A 308 8.98 -18.52 11.46
CA PHE A 308 8.65 -17.22 12.02
C PHE A 308 8.70 -16.15 10.94
N LEU A 309 7.84 -15.14 11.07
CA LEU A 309 7.69 -14.04 10.13
C LEU A 309 8.85 -13.05 10.29
N GLN A 310 10.04 -13.47 9.84
CA GLN A 310 11.29 -12.71 9.85
C GLN A 310 11.99 -12.86 8.49
N PRO A 311 12.56 -11.79 7.93
CA PRO A 311 13.22 -11.84 6.62
C PRO A 311 14.27 -12.96 6.52
N ASP A 312 15.21 -13.04 7.47
CA ASP A 312 16.30 -14.01 7.48
C ASP A 312 15.80 -15.46 7.54
N LEU A 313 14.73 -15.73 8.29
CA LEU A 313 14.18 -17.08 8.43
C LEU A 313 13.37 -17.50 7.20
N LEU A 314 12.67 -16.58 6.58
CA LEU A 314 11.99 -16.85 5.31
C LEU A 314 13.00 -17.14 4.20
N ARG A 315 14.15 -16.45 4.17
CA ARG A 315 15.22 -16.70 3.19
C ARG A 315 15.85 -18.09 3.29
N GLN A 316 15.79 -18.71 4.47
CA GLN A 316 16.27 -20.07 4.69
C GLN A 316 15.35 -21.15 4.10
N LEU A 317 14.16 -20.78 3.61
CA LEU A 317 13.25 -21.73 2.98
C LEU A 317 13.78 -22.21 1.63
N SER A 318 13.71 -23.51 1.40
CA SER A 318 14.00 -24.16 0.12
C SER A 318 12.78 -24.20 -0.82
N LEU A 319 11.89 -23.20 -0.73
CA LEU A 319 10.58 -23.17 -1.40
C LEU A 319 10.31 -21.85 -2.15
N PRO A 320 9.76 -21.86 -3.39
CA PRO A 320 9.32 -20.66 -4.08
C PRO A 320 7.95 -20.19 -3.57
N ILE A 321 7.92 -19.59 -2.38
CA ILE A 321 6.69 -19.35 -1.59
C ILE A 321 5.68 -18.34 -2.18
N ALA A 322 6.05 -17.59 -3.21
CA ALA A 322 5.19 -16.58 -3.83
C ALA A 322 5.31 -16.60 -5.35
N HIS A 323 4.18 -16.52 -6.03
CA HIS A 323 4.14 -16.37 -7.49
C HIS A 323 3.81 -14.91 -7.84
N PRO A 324 4.59 -14.21 -8.70
CA PRO A 324 4.36 -12.79 -9.00
C PRO A 324 2.96 -12.54 -9.56
N ASP A 325 2.51 -13.36 -10.51
CA ASP A 325 1.18 -13.23 -11.09
C ASP A 325 0.04 -13.44 -10.07
N GLN A 326 0.17 -14.40 -9.16
CA GLN A 326 -0.83 -14.63 -8.11
C GLN A 326 -0.85 -13.48 -7.09
N CYS A 327 0.32 -12.95 -6.73
CA CYS A 327 0.44 -11.78 -5.87
C CYS A 327 -0.18 -10.53 -6.53
N SER A 328 0.00 -10.36 -7.84
CA SER A 328 -0.64 -9.30 -8.63
C SER A 328 -2.17 -9.42 -8.60
N MET A 329 -2.72 -10.64 -8.73
CA MET A 329 -4.17 -10.87 -8.62
C MET A 329 -4.73 -10.42 -7.26
N ILE A 330 -4.05 -10.74 -6.15
CA ILE A 330 -4.47 -10.29 -4.81
C ILE A 330 -4.37 -8.78 -4.66
N LEU A 331 -3.29 -8.18 -5.19
CA LEU A 331 -3.11 -6.73 -5.16
C LEU A 331 -4.25 -6.01 -5.90
N GLN A 332 -4.73 -6.55 -7.02
CA GLN A 332 -5.90 -5.99 -7.71
C GLN A 332 -7.18 -6.08 -6.87
N LEU A 333 -7.40 -7.19 -6.15
CA LEU A 333 -8.54 -7.30 -5.21
C LEU A 333 -8.44 -6.26 -4.09
N ALA A 334 -7.25 -6.08 -3.52
CA ALA A 334 -7.02 -5.06 -2.49
C ALA A 334 -7.29 -3.63 -3.01
N LYS A 335 -6.87 -3.33 -4.24
CA LYS A 335 -7.12 -2.04 -4.91
C LYS A 335 -8.60 -1.81 -5.13
N ILE A 336 -9.33 -2.84 -5.56
CA ILE A 336 -10.78 -2.82 -5.69
C ILE A 336 -11.45 -2.48 -4.35
N ASP A 337 -11.08 -3.20 -3.29
CA ASP A 337 -11.67 -3.04 -1.96
C ASP A 337 -11.37 -1.67 -1.35
N TYR A 338 -10.16 -1.15 -1.59
CA TYR A 338 -9.77 0.20 -1.20
C TYR A 338 -10.56 1.26 -1.97
N TYR A 339 -10.75 1.08 -3.28
CA TYR A 339 -11.57 1.98 -4.10
C TYR A 339 -13.03 2.06 -3.59
N VAL A 340 -13.63 0.92 -3.22
CA VAL A 340 -15.00 0.90 -2.66
C VAL A 340 -15.08 1.70 -1.36
N GLY A 341 -14.04 1.64 -0.51
CA GLY A 341 -13.86 2.54 0.63
C GLY A 341 -14.93 2.44 1.74
N SER A 342 -15.75 1.38 1.76
CA SER A 342 -16.61 1.07 2.92
C SER A 342 -15.75 0.58 4.10
N ASN A 343 -16.25 0.61 5.33
CA ASN A 343 -15.47 0.12 6.47
C ASN A 343 -15.06 -1.35 6.30
N ASP A 344 -15.96 -2.19 5.78
CA ASP A 344 -15.69 -3.62 5.56
C ASP A 344 -14.73 -3.83 4.40
N SER A 345 -14.94 -3.17 3.25
CA SER A 345 -14.03 -3.29 2.10
C SER A 345 -12.64 -2.73 2.43
N LEU A 346 -12.54 -1.61 3.14
CA LEU A 346 -11.26 -1.05 3.53
C LEU A 346 -10.51 -1.97 4.52
N LYS A 347 -11.23 -2.67 5.40
CA LYS A 347 -10.64 -3.72 6.23
C LYS A 347 -10.09 -4.87 5.37
N ASN A 348 -10.85 -5.36 4.39
CA ASN A 348 -10.39 -6.41 3.48
C ASN A 348 -9.15 -5.97 2.70
N ALA A 349 -9.12 -4.74 2.17
CA ALA A 349 -7.96 -4.18 1.51
C ALA A 349 -6.72 -4.18 2.41
N ILE A 350 -6.85 -3.72 3.66
CA ILE A 350 -5.76 -3.72 4.64
C ILE A 350 -5.28 -5.15 4.93
N ASP A 351 -6.20 -6.10 5.06
CA ASP A 351 -5.87 -7.51 5.32
C ASP A 351 -5.12 -8.15 4.14
N HIS A 352 -5.56 -7.93 2.90
CA HIS A 352 -4.85 -8.39 1.69
C HIS A 352 -3.48 -7.75 1.54
N LEU A 353 -3.37 -6.42 1.70
CA LEU A 353 -2.10 -5.70 1.58
C LEU A 353 -1.11 -6.13 2.66
N THR A 354 -1.57 -6.28 3.91
CA THR A 354 -0.72 -6.75 5.01
C THR A 354 -0.22 -8.17 4.77
N ARG A 355 -1.09 -9.04 4.26
CA ARG A 355 -0.73 -10.42 3.90
C ARG A 355 0.32 -10.46 2.79
N LEU A 356 0.13 -9.67 1.73
CA LEU A 356 1.12 -9.55 0.66
C LEU A 356 2.47 -9.05 1.19
N ARG A 357 2.47 -8.00 2.02
CA ARG A 357 3.71 -7.49 2.62
C ARG A 357 4.43 -8.56 3.43
N ASP A 358 3.69 -9.28 4.27
CA ASP A 358 4.23 -10.35 5.10
C ASP A 358 4.77 -11.52 4.25
N ARG A 359 4.08 -11.91 3.17
CA ARG A 359 4.50 -12.95 2.22
C ARG A 359 5.80 -12.59 1.50
N LEU A 360 5.99 -11.31 1.18
CA LEU A 360 7.11 -10.80 0.39
C LEU A 360 8.31 -10.34 1.23
N LEU A 361 8.21 -10.42 2.56
CA LEU A 361 9.23 -9.98 3.50
C LEU A 361 10.62 -10.62 3.28
N PHE A 362 10.69 -11.79 2.64
CA PHE A 362 11.96 -12.46 2.33
C PHE A 362 12.85 -11.68 1.36
N LEU A 363 12.28 -10.75 0.57
CA LEU A 363 13.02 -9.93 -0.40
C LEU A 363 14.03 -8.99 0.25
N ASP A 364 13.84 -8.64 1.53
CA ASP A 364 14.63 -7.64 2.25
C ASP A 364 16.05 -8.13 2.57
N GLY A 365 17.04 -7.77 1.76
CA GLY A 365 18.42 -8.24 1.93
C GLY A 365 18.68 -9.62 1.34
N LEU A 366 17.83 -10.08 0.41
CA LEU A 366 18.01 -11.31 -0.35
C LEU A 366 19.34 -11.31 -1.13
N THR A 367 20.09 -12.41 -1.04
CA THR A 367 21.34 -12.65 -1.77
C THR A 367 21.30 -13.98 -2.54
N PRO A 368 22.20 -14.18 -3.53
CA PRO A 368 22.28 -15.44 -4.29
C PRO A 368 22.60 -16.69 -3.47
N GLU A 369 23.19 -16.53 -2.28
CA GLU A 369 23.54 -17.62 -1.36
C GLU A 369 22.34 -18.15 -0.57
N ASP A 370 21.24 -17.41 -0.52
CA ASP A 370 20.06 -17.81 0.24
C ASP A 370 19.37 -19.04 -0.38
N PRO A 371 18.96 -20.04 0.44
CA PRO A 371 18.25 -21.21 -0.04
C PRO A 371 17.02 -20.89 -0.89
N ILE A 372 16.28 -19.83 -0.55
CA ILE A 372 15.08 -19.43 -1.29
C ILE A 372 15.43 -18.95 -2.70
N TYR A 373 16.57 -18.30 -2.88
CA TYR A 373 17.04 -17.84 -4.19
C TYR A 373 17.18 -19.01 -5.15
N LYS A 374 17.81 -20.10 -4.67
CA LYS A 374 17.94 -21.34 -5.43
C LYS A 374 16.58 -22.00 -5.69
N ALA A 375 15.67 -21.97 -4.72
CA ALA A 375 14.33 -22.54 -4.90
C ALA A 375 13.54 -21.86 -6.03
N TYR A 376 13.63 -20.52 -6.14
CA TYR A 376 13.04 -19.79 -7.27
C TYR A 376 13.72 -20.13 -8.60
N ARG A 377 15.05 -20.28 -8.61
CA ARG A 377 15.77 -20.71 -9.82
C ARG A 377 15.30 -22.08 -10.30
N ASP A 378 15.17 -23.04 -9.38
CA ASP A 378 14.77 -24.41 -9.69
C ASP A 378 13.28 -24.52 -10.11
N ALA A 379 12.46 -23.51 -9.79
CA ALA A 379 11.04 -23.44 -10.13
C ALA A 379 10.73 -22.61 -11.39
N GLU A 380 11.67 -21.80 -11.88
CA GLU A 380 11.45 -20.78 -12.93
C GLU A 380 10.74 -21.32 -14.18
N VAL A 381 11.12 -22.52 -14.64
CA VAL A 381 10.49 -23.19 -15.80
C VAL A 381 9.04 -23.61 -15.52
N ARG A 382 8.73 -24.06 -14.29
CA ARG A 382 7.37 -24.50 -13.91
C ARG A 382 6.45 -23.32 -13.58
N MET A 383 7.00 -22.16 -13.26
CA MET A 383 6.23 -20.95 -12.98
C MET A 383 5.64 -20.28 -14.24
N HIS A 384 6.00 -20.72 -15.45
CA HIS A 384 5.46 -20.19 -16.73
C HIS A 384 5.49 -18.65 -16.84
N LEU A 385 6.56 -18.04 -16.32
CA LEU A 385 6.78 -16.61 -16.38
C LEU A 385 7.27 -16.20 -17.78
N LEU A 386 6.91 -15.00 -18.21
CA LEU A 386 7.41 -14.44 -19.47
C LEU A 386 8.88 -14.04 -19.35
N PRO A 387 9.77 -14.51 -20.24
CA PRO A 387 11.17 -14.09 -20.22
C PRO A 387 11.28 -12.59 -20.57
N MET A 388 11.92 -11.80 -19.70
CA MET A 388 12.42 -10.48 -20.10
C MET A 388 13.58 -10.73 -21.07
N ALA A 389 13.36 -10.46 -22.37
CA ALA A 389 14.31 -10.44 -23.48
C ALA A 389 15.68 -11.14 -23.25
N GLN A 390 15.90 -12.28 -23.93
CA GLN A 390 17.20 -12.93 -24.18
C GLN A 390 18.34 -12.56 -23.22
N ILE A 391 18.48 -13.25 -22.09
CA ILE A 391 19.73 -13.81 -21.54
C ILE A 391 19.29 -14.69 -20.36
N ILE A 392 19.59 -15.99 -20.41
CA ILE A 392 19.65 -16.83 -19.20
C ILE A 392 21.11 -17.23 -19.09
N SER A 393 21.93 -16.34 -18.55
CA SER A 393 23.17 -16.79 -17.94
C SER A 393 22.80 -17.29 -16.54
N THR A 394 23.51 -18.30 -16.04
CA THR A 394 23.32 -18.78 -14.65
C THR A 394 23.69 -17.74 -13.59
N SER A 395 24.21 -16.57 -14.00
CA SER A 395 24.60 -15.45 -13.12
C SER A 395 23.53 -14.37 -12.96
N ASP A 396 22.47 -14.36 -13.77
CA ASP A 396 21.41 -13.35 -13.65
C ASP A 396 20.49 -13.62 -12.46
N GLU A 397 19.62 -12.68 -12.10
CA GLU A 397 18.63 -12.88 -11.04
C GLU A 397 17.40 -13.67 -11.54
N PRO A 398 16.73 -14.52 -10.72
CA PRO A 398 15.47 -15.15 -11.13
C PRO A 398 14.41 -14.12 -11.55
N ILE A 399 13.73 -14.40 -12.67
CA ILE A 399 12.76 -13.49 -13.30
C ILE A 399 11.64 -13.08 -12.33
N ALA A 400 11.23 -13.99 -11.43
CA ALA A 400 10.18 -13.75 -10.46
C ALA A 400 10.45 -12.54 -9.55
N PHE A 401 11.70 -12.28 -9.17
CA PHE A 401 12.01 -11.27 -8.16
C PHE A 401 11.77 -9.84 -8.61
N ALA A 402 11.88 -9.55 -9.91
CA ALA A 402 11.54 -8.23 -10.44
C ALA A 402 10.05 -7.89 -10.18
N GLY A 403 9.15 -8.80 -10.54
CA GLY A 403 7.71 -8.64 -10.32
C GLY A 403 7.34 -8.63 -8.84
N LEU A 404 7.95 -9.49 -8.01
CA LEU A 404 7.68 -9.52 -6.58
C LEU A 404 8.12 -8.23 -5.87
N ARG A 405 9.25 -7.62 -6.25
CA ARG A 405 9.68 -6.33 -5.70
C ARG A 405 8.79 -5.18 -6.13
N GLU A 406 8.27 -5.19 -7.36
CA GLU A 406 7.28 -4.21 -7.82
C GLU A 406 6.01 -4.26 -6.96
N ILE A 407 5.49 -5.47 -6.75
CA ILE A 407 4.29 -5.69 -5.91
C ILE A 407 4.55 -5.24 -4.47
N SER A 408 5.68 -5.61 -3.88
CA SER A 408 6.04 -5.19 -2.52
C SER A 408 6.05 -3.67 -2.38
N ALA A 409 6.62 -2.97 -3.37
CA ALA A 409 6.72 -1.51 -3.34
C ALA A 409 5.34 -0.82 -3.48
N GLU A 410 4.45 -1.36 -4.34
CA GLU A 410 3.07 -0.85 -4.47
C GLU A 410 2.24 -1.14 -3.21
N VAL A 411 2.40 -2.31 -2.60
CA VAL A 411 1.75 -2.68 -1.33
C VAL A 411 2.09 -1.67 -0.23
N ASP A 412 3.37 -1.36 -0.05
CA ASP A 412 3.78 -0.39 0.97
C ASP A 412 3.28 1.03 0.66
N ALA A 413 3.23 1.41 -0.63
CA ALA A 413 2.69 2.71 -1.04
C ALA A 413 1.19 2.84 -0.74
N LEU A 414 0.40 1.80 -1.01
CA LEU A 414 -1.03 1.77 -0.71
C LEU A 414 -1.28 1.75 0.80
N LEU A 415 -0.52 0.95 1.56
CA LEU A 415 -0.63 0.91 3.01
C LEU A 415 -0.29 2.27 3.64
N ARG A 416 0.75 2.98 3.17
CA ARG A 416 1.04 4.37 3.59
C ARG A 416 -0.09 5.33 3.23
N GLN A 417 -0.69 5.18 2.05
CA GLN A 417 -1.79 6.04 1.60
C GLN A 417 -3.04 5.86 2.48
N ILE A 418 -3.40 4.61 2.78
CA ILE A 418 -4.50 4.32 3.72
C ILE A 418 -4.15 4.86 5.11
N ALA A 419 -2.89 4.67 5.57
CA ALA A 419 -2.40 5.20 6.85
C ALA A 419 -2.49 6.73 6.94
N GLY A 420 -2.36 7.43 5.81
CA GLY A 420 -2.50 8.88 5.76
C GLY A 420 -3.93 9.39 5.71
N GLY A 421 -4.93 8.50 5.64
CA GLY A 421 -6.35 8.86 5.52
C GLY A 421 -6.75 9.36 4.13
N PHE A 422 -5.95 9.04 3.11
CA PHE A 422 -6.22 9.44 1.73
C PHE A 422 -7.17 8.44 1.05
N ASP A 423 -7.91 8.91 0.05
CA ASP A 423 -8.70 8.03 -0.81
C ASP A 423 -7.79 7.20 -1.73
N PHE A 424 -8.37 6.30 -2.52
CA PHE A 424 -7.65 5.43 -3.46
C PHE A 424 -6.73 6.18 -4.45
N TYR A 425 -7.05 7.43 -4.76
CA TYR A 425 -6.29 8.28 -5.69
C TYR A 425 -5.22 9.14 -4.99
N GLY A 426 -5.14 9.10 -3.66
CA GLY A 426 -4.16 9.85 -2.88
C GLY A 426 -4.63 11.24 -2.45
N HIS A 427 -5.94 11.52 -2.50
CA HIS A 427 -6.52 12.81 -2.13
C HIS A 427 -7.28 12.72 -0.81
N LYS A 428 -7.26 13.81 -0.03
CA LYS A 428 -8.17 13.93 1.12
C LYS A 428 -9.62 14.07 0.66
N THR A 429 -10.55 13.78 1.55
CA THR A 429 -12.00 13.91 1.27
C THR A 429 -12.43 15.34 0.94
N ASP A 430 -11.77 16.34 1.53
CA ASP A 430 -11.99 17.77 1.33
C ASP A 430 -11.12 18.38 0.22
N TRP A 431 -10.24 17.59 -0.41
CA TRP A 431 -9.42 18.09 -1.50
C TRP A 431 -10.25 18.32 -2.77
N VAL A 432 -10.01 19.44 -3.45
CA VAL A 432 -10.68 19.83 -4.69
C VAL A 432 -9.67 20.19 -5.77
N PRO A 433 -9.91 19.82 -7.04
CA PRO A 433 -9.01 20.17 -8.12
C PRO A 433 -9.18 21.64 -8.55
N ARG A 434 -8.09 22.21 -9.10
CA ARG A 434 -8.08 23.58 -9.64
C ARG A 434 -8.65 23.72 -11.04
N GLY A 435 -8.65 22.64 -11.84
CA GLY A 435 -9.30 22.65 -13.15
C GLY A 435 -10.82 22.81 -13.00
N SER A 436 -11.45 23.50 -13.95
CA SER A 436 -12.92 23.63 -13.94
C SER A 436 -13.60 22.30 -14.25
N HIS A 437 -14.90 22.20 -13.95
CA HIS A 437 -15.69 21.03 -14.33
C HIS A 437 -15.60 20.75 -15.85
N SER A 438 -15.72 21.79 -16.68
CA SER A 438 -15.65 21.66 -18.14
C SER A 438 -14.28 21.17 -18.63
N PHE A 439 -13.20 21.54 -17.95
CA PHE A 439 -11.86 21.02 -18.24
C PHE A 439 -11.81 19.51 -18.01
N TYR A 440 -12.21 19.05 -16.82
CA TYR A 440 -12.15 17.63 -16.47
C TYR A 440 -13.17 16.78 -17.23
N ASP A 441 -14.35 17.30 -17.58
CA ASP A 441 -15.32 16.56 -18.40
C ASP A 441 -14.74 16.24 -19.79
N LYS A 442 -14.00 17.19 -20.39
CA LYS A 442 -13.30 16.95 -21.66
C LYS A 442 -12.21 15.88 -21.50
N THR A 443 -11.37 15.98 -20.48
CA THR A 443 -10.34 14.98 -20.18
C THR A 443 -10.95 13.60 -19.91
N THR A 444 -12.08 13.55 -19.20
CA THR A 444 -12.80 12.30 -18.91
C THR A 444 -13.29 11.63 -20.19
N LEU A 445 -13.76 12.41 -21.17
CA LEU A 445 -14.17 11.87 -22.47
C LEU A 445 -12.98 11.23 -23.23
N GLU A 446 -11.80 11.84 -23.17
CA GLU A 446 -10.57 11.28 -23.74
C GLU A 446 -10.20 9.97 -23.03
N MET A 447 -10.20 9.95 -21.70
CA MET A 447 -9.92 8.73 -20.91
C MET A 447 -10.94 7.63 -21.14
N LEU A 448 -12.21 7.98 -21.39
CA LEU A 448 -13.26 7.02 -21.74
C LEU A 448 -12.95 6.33 -23.07
N ASN A 449 -12.46 7.07 -24.06
CA ASN A 449 -12.07 6.49 -25.34
C ASN A 449 -10.88 5.52 -25.19
N HIS A 450 -9.89 5.84 -24.36
CA HIS A 450 -8.79 4.91 -24.05
C HIS A 450 -9.29 3.62 -23.39
N ALA A 451 -10.19 3.73 -22.41
CA ALA A 451 -10.80 2.56 -21.75
C ALA A 451 -11.59 1.69 -22.74
N ILE A 452 -12.32 2.30 -23.70
CA ILE A 452 -13.04 1.57 -24.76
C ILE A 452 -12.07 0.78 -25.64
N ILE A 453 -10.93 1.37 -26.01
CA ILE A 453 -9.90 0.70 -26.85
C ILE A 453 -9.31 -0.50 -26.10
N ALA A 454 -8.91 -0.31 -24.84
CA ALA A 454 -8.37 -1.40 -24.01
C ALA A 454 -9.41 -2.51 -23.78
N GLU A 455 -10.67 -2.16 -23.49
CA GLU A 455 -11.74 -3.15 -23.33
C GLU A 455 -11.97 -3.98 -24.59
N LYS A 456 -11.93 -3.33 -25.76
CA LYS A 456 -12.05 -4.02 -27.05
C LYS A 456 -10.88 -4.99 -27.25
N ALA A 457 -9.64 -4.56 -27.03
CA ALA A 457 -8.47 -5.41 -27.16
C ALA A 457 -8.53 -6.63 -26.22
N TRP A 458 -8.94 -6.43 -24.96
CA TRP A 458 -9.14 -7.52 -24.00
C TRP A 458 -10.24 -8.49 -24.44
N THR A 459 -11.35 -7.96 -24.94
CA THR A 459 -12.47 -8.78 -25.43
C THR A 459 -12.09 -9.59 -26.66
N ASP A 460 -11.36 -8.99 -27.60
CA ASP A 460 -10.89 -9.66 -28.81
C ASP A 460 -9.90 -10.78 -28.48
N TYR A 461 -8.95 -10.54 -27.58
CA TYR A 461 -8.00 -11.55 -27.09
C TYR A 461 -8.73 -12.77 -26.49
N ARG A 462 -9.73 -12.55 -25.63
CA ARG A 462 -10.49 -13.65 -25.02
C ARG A 462 -11.39 -14.42 -25.99
N LYS A 463 -11.89 -13.77 -27.04
CA LYS A 463 -12.80 -14.41 -28.02
C LYS A 463 -12.06 -15.15 -29.13
N ALA A 464 -10.80 -14.83 -29.37
CA ALA A 464 -10.01 -15.50 -30.40
C ALA A 464 -9.69 -16.94 -29.96
N GLU A 465 -10.58 -17.90 -30.21
CA GLU A 465 -10.39 -19.28 -29.75
C GLU A 465 -9.16 -19.98 -30.36
N LYS A 466 -8.70 -19.58 -31.57
CA LYS A 466 -7.56 -20.24 -32.26
C LYS A 466 -6.70 -19.35 -33.18
N GLU A 467 -7.02 -18.06 -33.30
CA GLU A 467 -6.30 -17.16 -34.22
C GLU A 467 -5.19 -16.40 -33.50
N ASN A 468 -3.98 -16.99 -33.48
CA ASN A 468 -2.82 -16.39 -32.84
C ASN A 468 -2.54 -14.97 -33.37
N SER A 469 -2.74 -14.69 -34.65
CA SER A 469 -2.56 -13.35 -35.22
C SER A 469 -3.46 -12.28 -34.57
N VAL A 470 -4.71 -12.61 -34.24
CA VAL A 470 -5.65 -11.69 -33.58
C VAL A 470 -5.26 -11.49 -32.11
N LYS A 471 -4.89 -12.57 -31.41
CA LYS A 471 -4.37 -12.47 -30.03
C LYS A 471 -3.12 -11.58 -29.98
N MET A 472 -2.17 -11.79 -30.89
CA MET A 472 -0.92 -11.03 -30.92
C MET A 472 -1.12 -9.57 -31.30
N ALA A 473 -2.06 -9.25 -32.20
CA ALA A 473 -2.42 -7.86 -32.50
C ALA A 473 -3.02 -7.16 -31.27
N ALA A 474 -3.88 -7.84 -30.50
CA ALA A 474 -4.44 -7.32 -29.26
C ALA A 474 -3.37 -7.09 -28.18
N VAL A 475 -2.39 -7.99 -28.07
CA VAL A 475 -1.23 -7.81 -27.17
C VAL A 475 -0.37 -6.62 -27.60
N GLY A 476 -0.14 -6.44 -28.90
CA GLY A 476 0.56 -5.27 -29.45
C GLY A 476 -0.13 -3.95 -29.12
N GLU A 477 -1.47 -3.91 -29.14
CA GLU A 477 -2.23 -2.73 -28.72
C GLU A 477 -2.08 -2.45 -27.21
N MET A 478 -2.20 -3.47 -26.35
CA MET A 478 -2.00 -3.29 -24.90
C MET A 478 -0.58 -2.84 -24.56
N ARG A 479 0.43 -3.28 -25.32
CA ARG A 479 1.80 -2.77 -25.20
C ARG A 479 1.89 -1.26 -25.49
N ASN A 480 1.19 -0.79 -26.52
CA ASN A 480 1.16 0.64 -26.83
C ASN A 480 0.48 1.45 -25.72
N GLN A 481 -0.60 0.91 -25.12
CA GLN A 481 -1.25 1.51 -23.96
C GLN A 481 -0.31 1.55 -22.74
N ALA A 482 0.47 0.50 -22.50
CA ALA A 482 1.49 0.49 -21.44
C ALA A 482 2.57 1.57 -21.66
N ARG A 483 3.02 1.79 -22.91
CA ARG A 483 3.97 2.87 -23.23
C ARG A 483 3.37 4.25 -23.00
N ALA A 484 2.15 4.50 -23.49
CA ALA A 484 1.47 5.77 -23.27
C ALA A 484 1.26 6.06 -21.77
N ARG A 485 1.02 5.02 -20.96
CA ARG A 485 0.96 5.12 -19.50
C ARG A 485 2.31 5.50 -18.88
N ALA A 486 3.41 4.91 -19.35
CA ALA A 486 4.74 5.27 -18.89
C ALA A 486 5.03 6.75 -19.14
N ASP A 487 4.77 7.23 -20.36
CA ASP A 487 4.96 8.63 -20.74
C ASP A 487 4.11 9.57 -19.85
N ALA A 488 2.83 9.24 -19.66
CA ALA A 488 1.93 10.04 -18.82
C ALA A 488 2.36 10.07 -17.33
N ALA A 489 2.91 8.97 -16.82
CA ALA A 489 3.43 8.91 -15.45
C ALA A 489 4.70 9.76 -15.30
N SER A 490 5.60 9.73 -16.28
CA SER A 490 6.81 10.56 -16.35
C SER A 490 6.50 12.06 -16.46
N ASP A 491 5.52 12.43 -17.28
CA ASP A 491 5.03 13.81 -17.39
C ASP A 491 4.44 14.30 -16.07
N PHE A 492 3.67 13.46 -15.38
CA PHE A 492 3.12 13.78 -14.06
C PHE A 492 4.22 14.05 -13.02
N ILE A 493 5.27 13.22 -12.97
CA ILE A 493 6.40 13.41 -12.05
C ILE A 493 7.08 14.76 -12.32
N THR A 494 7.34 15.06 -13.59
CA THR A 494 7.96 16.32 -14.01
C THR A 494 7.11 17.54 -13.60
N TYR A 495 5.79 17.44 -13.75
CA TYR A 495 4.85 18.49 -13.34
C TYR A 495 4.81 18.69 -11.81
N MET A 496 4.88 17.61 -11.02
CA MET A 496 4.77 17.70 -9.56
C MET A 496 6.03 18.22 -8.86
N LYS A 497 7.21 18.14 -9.49
CA LYS A 497 8.48 18.61 -8.91
C LYS A 497 8.46 20.07 -8.43
N PRO A 498 8.10 21.08 -9.25
CA PRO A 498 8.03 22.46 -8.76
C PRO A 498 6.92 22.68 -7.73
N ILE A 499 5.86 21.86 -7.72
CA ILE A 499 4.76 21.93 -6.75
C ILE A 499 5.22 21.47 -5.37
N ILE A 500 5.99 20.39 -5.30
CA ILE A 500 6.50 19.88 -4.04
C ILE A 500 7.54 20.82 -3.41
N GLU A 501 8.41 21.42 -4.22
CA GLU A 501 9.35 22.46 -3.77
C GLU A 501 8.61 23.70 -3.24
N ALA A 502 7.55 24.13 -3.93
CA ALA A 502 6.70 25.21 -3.48
C ALA A 502 6.03 24.90 -2.13
N SER A 503 5.53 23.66 -1.96
CA SER A 503 4.91 23.21 -0.71
C SER A 503 5.92 23.21 0.44
N ALA A 504 7.15 22.75 0.22
CA ALA A 504 8.21 22.75 1.23
C ALA A 504 8.52 24.19 1.73
N ASN A 505 8.65 25.14 0.81
CA ASN A 505 8.91 26.55 1.16
C ASN A 505 7.79 27.15 2.03
N SER A 506 6.53 26.83 1.75
CA SER A 506 5.41 27.32 2.56
C SER A 506 5.32 26.67 3.93
N ILE A 507 5.68 25.38 4.04
CA ILE A 507 5.81 24.72 5.34
C ILE A 507 6.85 25.46 6.19
N GLY A 508 7.97 25.89 5.59
CA GLY A 508 8.97 26.73 6.28
C GLY A 508 8.38 28.05 6.81
N SER A 509 7.56 28.76 6.03
CA SER A 509 6.86 29.97 6.48
C SER A 509 5.85 29.70 7.60
N MET A 510 5.10 28.59 7.51
CA MET A 510 4.13 28.19 8.54
C MET A 510 4.81 27.78 9.84
N ASP A 511 5.95 27.09 9.75
CA ASP A 511 6.77 26.71 10.90
C ASP A 511 7.27 27.94 11.68
N PHE A 512 7.70 28.97 10.94
CA PHE A 512 8.08 30.24 11.54
C PHE A 512 6.91 30.94 12.23
N ASP A 513 5.74 31.05 11.57
CA ASP A 513 4.54 31.68 12.18
C ASP A 513 4.07 30.92 13.43
N MET A 514 4.06 29.59 13.38
CA MET A 514 3.72 28.74 14.52
C MET A 514 4.66 29.00 15.71
N LYS A 515 5.98 29.04 15.47
CA LYS A 515 6.99 29.31 16.51
C LYS A 515 6.81 30.71 17.13
N GLN A 516 6.47 31.72 16.34
CA GLN A 516 6.16 33.05 16.87
C GLN A 516 4.91 33.04 17.77
N ARG A 517 3.83 32.38 17.34
CA ARG A 517 2.60 32.27 18.14
C ARG A 517 2.81 31.46 19.42
N LYS A 518 3.63 30.40 19.39
CA LYS A 518 4.09 29.66 20.58
C LYS A 518 4.80 30.57 21.57
N ALA A 519 5.75 31.37 21.07
CA ALA A 519 6.49 32.32 21.92
C ALA A 519 5.58 33.40 22.53
N GLU A 520 4.60 33.91 21.76
CA GLU A 520 3.60 34.85 22.27
C GLU A 520 2.72 34.24 23.35
N LEU A 521 2.21 33.02 23.12
CA LEU A 521 1.44 32.26 24.09
C LEU A 521 2.24 32.06 25.39
N LEU A 522 3.48 31.56 25.30
CA LEU A 522 4.34 31.35 26.46
C LEU A 522 4.64 32.65 27.22
N ARG A 523 4.79 33.78 26.51
CA ARG A 523 4.95 35.10 27.14
C ARG A 523 3.69 35.49 27.92
N LYS A 524 2.50 35.42 27.29
CA LYS A 524 1.23 35.77 27.95
C LYS A 524 0.91 34.84 29.13
N ILE A 525 1.26 33.55 29.03
CA ILE A 525 1.19 32.58 30.13
C ILE A 525 2.08 32.99 31.29
N LYS A 526 3.35 33.34 31.02
CA LYS A 526 4.31 33.77 32.05
C LYS A 526 3.82 35.03 32.77
N ASP A 527 3.22 35.96 32.03
CA ASP A 527 2.64 37.19 32.57
C ASP A 527 1.42 36.90 33.48
N GLN A 528 0.85 35.69 33.43
CA GLN A 528 -0.33 35.25 34.18
C GLN A 528 -0.11 33.97 35.01
N ASN A 529 1.15 33.65 35.33
CA ASN A 529 1.62 32.39 35.94
C ASN A 529 0.87 31.97 37.22
N THR A 530 0.36 32.91 38.01
CA THR A 530 -0.37 32.65 39.26
C THR A 530 -1.78 32.09 39.06
N VAL A 531 -2.40 32.32 37.90
CA VAL A 531 -3.74 31.80 37.56
C VAL A 531 -3.63 30.41 36.93
N ILE A 532 -2.62 30.20 36.08
CA ILE A 532 -2.40 28.93 35.37
C ILE A 532 -1.94 27.81 36.32
N GLY A 533 -1.08 28.11 37.30
CA GLY A 533 -0.70 27.14 38.33
C GLY A 533 -1.86 26.67 39.22
N ARG A 534 -3.01 27.36 39.22
CA ARG A 534 -4.23 26.91 39.94
C ARG A 534 -5.09 25.94 39.13
N LEU A 535 -4.86 25.82 37.82
CA LEU A 535 -5.64 24.99 36.91
C LEU A 535 -5.04 23.59 36.74
N GLU A 536 -3.73 23.41 36.97
CA GLU A 536 -3.04 22.12 36.85
C GLU A 536 -3.68 20.98 37.68
N PRO A 537 -4.14 21.19 38.93
CA PRO A 537 -4.81 20.14 39.70
C PRO A 537 -6.18 19.75 39.14
N SER A 538 -6.87 20.66 38.44
CA SER A 538 -8.20 20.44 37.87
C SER A 538 -8.16 19.77 36.48
N LEU A 539 -7.03 19.89 35.78
CA LEU A 539 -6.83 19.38 34.42
C LEU A 539 -6.06 18.05 34.39
N GLY A 540 -5.46 17.63 35.52
CA GLY A 540 -4.76 16.35 35.66
C GLY A 540 -3.43 16.24 34.88
N ILE A 541 -3.05 17.28 34.13
CA ILE A 541 -1.94 17.29 33.16
C ILE A 541 -1.26 18.66 33.16
N ASN A 542 0.07 18.67 32.95
CA ASN A 542 0.88 19.87 32.82
C ASN A 542 0.53 20.63 31.52
N PHE A 543 0.19 21.92 31.63
CA PHE A 543 -0.20 22.77 30.50
C PHE A 543 0.92 22.87 29.43
N ALA A 544 2.20 22.84 29.84
CA ALA A 544 3.33 22.86 28.91
C ALA A 544 3.37 21.62 28.01
N ASP A 545 3.10 20.43 28.56
CA ASP A 545 3.08 19.18 27.78
C ASP A 545 1.96 19.19 26.73
N MET A 546 0.83 19.84 27.04
CA MET A 546 -0.27 19.99 26.09
C MET A 546 0.09 20.97 24.96
N VAL A 547 0.74 22.09 25.28
CA VAL A 547 1.26 23.04 24.28
C VAL A 547 2.27 22.34 23.37
N GLU A 548 3.20 21.57 23.92
CA GLU A 548 4.19 20.83 23.13
C GLU A 548 3.55 19.70 22.31
N ALA A 549 2.57 18.97 22.85
CA ALA A 549 1.91 17.90 22.11
C ALA A 549 1.17 18.40 20.85
N ALA A 550 0.67 19.64 20.86
CA ALA A 550 -0.05 20.23 19.73
C ALA A 550 0.79 20.30 18.43
N THR A 551 2.12 20.38 18.52
CA THR A 551 3.01 20.42 17.35
C THR A 551 3.06 19.10 16.59
N MET A 552 2.61 18.00 17.20
CA MET A 552 2.57 16.68 16.58
C MET A 552 1.18 16.32 16.05
N VAL A 553 0.14 17.05 16.46
CA VAL A 553 -1.25 16.69 16.12
C VAL A 553 -1.58 17.03 14.67
N ALA A 554 -2.16 16.06 13.98
CA ALA A 554 -2.74 16.23 12.65
C ALA A 554 -4.09 15.53 12.56
N PHE A 555 -4.97 16.01 11.69
CA PHE A 555 -6.32 15.46 11.58
C PHE A 555 -6.45 14.47 10.43
N CYS A 556 -7.13 13.36 10.72
CA CYS A 556 -7.54 12.36 9.75
C CYS A 556 -9.03 12.02 9.94
N PRO A 557 -9.84 12.00 8.86
CA PRO A 557 -11.28 11.78 8.97
C PRO A 557 -11.71 10.31 9.18
N ASN A 558 -10.84 9.30 8.99
CA ASN A 558 -11.29 7.91 8.80
C ASN A 558 -10.87 6.92 9.93
N LEU A 559 -11.86 6.17 10.45
CA LEU A 559 -11.77 5.14 11.52
C LEU A 559 -10.85 3.91 11.27
N PRO A 560 -10.64 3.39 10.04
CA PRO A 560 -9.87 2.15 9.80
C PRO A 560 -8.39 2.21 10.16
N MET A 561 -7.88 3.40 10.52
CA MET A 561 -6.51 3.66 10.95
C MET A 561 -6.01 2.78 12.10
N VAL A 562 -6.89 2.38 13.02
CA VAL A 562 -6.52 1.54 14.17
C VAL A 562 -5.89 0.21 13.74
N LEU A 563 -6.31 -0.35 12.59
CA LEU A 563 -5.78 -1.63 12.08
C LEU A 563 -4.34 -1.52 11.56
N ILE A 564 -3.92 -0.33 11.17
CA ILE A 564 -2.66 -0.07 10.46
C ILE A 564 -1.50 0.25 11.44
N GLN A 565 -1.82 0.67 12.66
CA GLN A 565 -0.85 1.11 13.68
C GLN A 565 0.24 0.09 14.01
N GLY A 566 -0.05 -1.19 13.82
CA GLY A 566 0.92 -2.25 14.08
C GLY A 566 2.10 -2.23 13.12
N ALA A 567 1.98 -1.68 11.92
CA ALA A 567 2.90 -1.99 10.83
C ALA A 567 4.15 -1.08 10.66
N GLY A 568 4.26 0.01 11.41
CA GLY A 568 5.38 0.96 11.20
C GLY A 568 5.41 1.50 9.77
N LEU A 569 4.25 1.89 9.23
CA LEU A 569 4.11 2.34 7.85
C LEU A 569 4.60 3.76 7.67
N VAL A 570 5.90 3.83 7.37
CA VAL A 570 6.67 5.04 7.23
C VAL A 570 7.79 4.79 6.22
N TYR A 571 8.34 5.85 5.62
CA TYR A 571 9.63 5.85 4.96
C TYR A 571 10.73 5.30 5.89
N LYS A 572 10.96 3.98 5.85
CA LYS A 572 12.04 3.33 6.59
C LYS A 572 13.36 3.58 5.85
N SER A 573 14.05 4.65 6.22
CA SER A 573 15.42 4.99 5.78
C SER A 573 15.62 5.29 4.28
N GLN A 574 16.69 6.04 3.99
CA GLN A 574 17.10 6.48 2.65
C GLN A 574 17.28 5.32 1.64
N ASN A 575 17.65 4.12 2.12
CA ASN A 575 17.97 2.99 1.24
C ASN A 575 16.74 2.18 0.77
N GLU A 576 15.68 2.04 1.58
CA GLU A 576 14.50 1.24 1.21
C GLU A 576 13.51 2.03 0.35
N ALA A 577 13.38 3.35 0.59
CA ALA A 577 12.57 4.23 -0.25
C ALA A 577 13.20 4.46 -1.65
N LYS A 578 14.43 3.98 -1.88
CA LYS A 578 15.25 4.28 -3.07
C LYS A 578 15.34 5.78 -3.36
N ILE A 579 15.26 6.60 -2.32
CA ILE A 579 15.57 8.02 -2.38
C ILE A 579 17.08 8.10 -2.15
N LYS A 580 17.86 7.69 -3.15
CA LYS A 580 19.33 7.83 -3.09
C LYS A 580 19.68 9.30 -3.25
N ASP A 581 20.73 9.72 -2.56
CA ASP A 581 21.40 11.02 -2.77
C ASP A 581 22.03 11.13 -4.18
N ASP A 582 22.11 10.02 -4.94
CA ASP A 582 22.65 9.96 -6.31
C ASP A 582 21.72 10.52 -7.41
N ASP A 583 20.48 10.90 -7.10
CA ASP A 583 19.66 11.74 -8.00
C ASP A 583 19.90 13.22 -7.63
N ASP A 584 21.07 13.77 -7.97
CA ASP A 584 21.53 15.18 -7.82
C ASP A 584 20.39 16.21 -7.64
N ASP A 585 19.93 16.49 -6.41
CA ASP A 585 18.89 17.50 -6.14
C ASP A 585 17.61 17.37 -7.02
N GLU A 586 17.43 16.22 -7.69
CA GLU A 586 16.64 16.16 -8.93
C GLU A 586 15.18 15.83 -8.66
N SER A 587 14.86 15.38 -7.45
CA SER A 587 13.50 15.04 -7.03
C SER A 587 12.73 16.21 -6.40
N GLY A 588 13.41 17.27 -5.94
CA GLY A 588 12.77 18.37 -5.18
C GLY A 588 12.19 17.93 -3.81
N ILE A 589 12.47 16.69 -3.36
CA ILE A 589 11.95 16.12 -2.11
C ILE A 589 12.86 16.52 -0.94
N LYS A 590 12.28 17.18 0.06
CA LYS A 590 12.89 17.58 1.33
C LYS A 590 12.64 16.48 2.36
N GLN A 591 13.68 15.69 2.61
CA GLN A 591 13.62 14.51 3.48
C GLN A 591 13.26 14.87 4.92
N GLU A 592 13.68 16.06 5.38
CA GLU A 592 13.34 16.63 6.68
C GLU A 592 11.85 16.89 6.89
N LEU A 593 11.05 16.88 5.82
CA LEU A 593 9.59 17.02 5.88
C LEU A 593 8.86 15.67 5.84
N LEU A 594 9.57 14.55 5.66
CA LEU A 594 8.97 13.23 5.61
C LEU A 594 8.58 12.77 7.02
N VAL A 595 7.30 12.44 7.19
CA VAL A 595 6.78 11.96 8.47
C VAL A 595 7.43 10.62 8.79
N LYS A 596 8.10 10.55 9.95
CA LYS A 596 8.82 9.36 10.47
C LYS A 596 7.94 8.33 11.16
N LYS A 597 6.73 8.69 11.61
CA LYS A 597 5.73 7.78 12.17
C LYS A 597 4.36 8.44 12.24
N MET A 598 3.30 7.65 12.11
CA MET A 598 1.94 8.08 12.44
C MET A 598 1.37 7.20 13.55
N THR A 599 0.87 7.83 14.61
CA THR A 599 0.25 7.15 15.76
C THR A 599 -1.14 7.73 15.97
N THR A 600 -2.21 6.94 15.88
CA THR A 600 -3.55 7.44 16.23
C THR A 600 -3.69 7.49 17.74
N ILE A 601 -4.24 8.58 18.24
CA ILE A 601 -4.55 8.74 19.66
C ILE A 601 -6.02 8.41 19.92
N GLU A 602 -6.28 7.79 21.06
CA GLU A 602 -7.64 7.56 21.55
C GLU A 602 -8.21 8.83 22.19
N LYS A 603 -9.51 8.84 22.52
CA LYS A 603 -10.16 10.01 23.11
C LYS A 603 -9.56 10.34 24.48
N GLY A 604 -9.17 11.60 24.68
CA GLY A 604 -8.80 12.16 25.99
C GLY A 604 -7.39 12.77 26.06
N VAL A 605 -7.19 13.70 27.00
CA VAL A 605 -5.93 14.47 27.11
C VAL A 605 -4.79 13.55 27.54
N GLU A 606 -5.10 12.55 28.37
CA GLU A 606 -4.15 11.54 28.83
C GLU A 606 -3.58 10.73 27.67
N SER A 607 -4.37 10.40 26.64
CA SER A 607 -3.88 9.68 25.46
C SER A 607 -2.94 10.55 24.63
N LEU A 608 -3.26 11.84 24.44
CA LEU A 608 -2.42 12.79 23.69
C LEU A 608 -1.05 12.95 24.38
N VAL A 609 -1.06 13.23 25.68
CA VAL A 609 0.16 13.48 26.45
C VAL A 609 0.95 12.20 26.67
N SER A 610 0.29 11.06 26.86
CA SER A 610 0.98 9.76 26.93
C SER A 610 1.67 9.42 25.61
N ALA A 611 1.02 9.67 24.47
CA ALA A 611 1.62 9.46 23.15
C ALA A 611 2.79 10.44 22.90
N TYR A 612 2.64 11.71 23.26
CA TYR A 612 3.74 12.69 23.21
C TYR A 612 4.92 12.27 24.08
N ARG A 613 4.68 11.94 25.36
CA ARG A 613 5.73 11.52 26.31
C ARG A 613 6.42 10.22 25.89
N ALA A 614 5.67 9.28 25.30
CA ALA A 614 6.24 8.05 24.75
C ALA A 614 7.22 8.33 23.60
N ASN A 615 6.96 9.35 22.77
CA ASN A 615 7.89 9.80 21.74
C ASN A 615 9.06 10.62 22.33
N ALA A 616 8.81 11.42 23.37
CA ALA A 616 9.82 12.23 24.05
C ALA A 616 10.88 11.39 24.80
N ALA A 617 10.51 10.22 25.33
CA ALA A 617 11.39 9.31 26.07
C ALA A 617 12.45 8.59 25.21
N ASP A 618 12.42 8.76 23.89
CA ASP A 618 13.36 8.20 22.91
C ASP A 618 14.57 9.14 22.62
N ASP A 619 14.84 10.12 23.49
CA ASP A 619 15.80 11.24 23.26
C ASP A 619 15.45 12.12 22.03
N ARG A 620 14.21 12.03 21.54
CA ARG A 620 13.68 12.79 20.39
C ARG A 620 13.00 14.11 20.76
N LEU A 621 13.20 14.61 21.98
CA LEU A 621 12.65 15.91 22.40
C LEU A 621 13.12 17.08 21.52
N ALA A 622 14.29 16.96 20.88
CA ALA A 622 14.76 17.92 19.88
C ALA A 622 13.93 17.91 18.57
N GLU A 623 13.04 16.93 18.37
CA GLU A 623 12.25 16.73 17.16
C GLU A 623 10.78 17.21 17.28
N ALA A 624 10.26 17.63 18.45
CA ALA A 624 8.83 18.00 18.53
C ALA A 624 8.45 19.20 17.63
N ASP A 625 9.36 20.16 17.46
CA ASP A 625 9.23 21.27 16.52
C ASP A 625 9.78 20.91 15.11
N ASP A 626 10.32 19.70 14.89
CA ASP A 626 10.78 19.22 13.58
C ASP A 626 9.56 18.92 12.67
N PRO A 627 9.51 19.48 11.45
CA PRO A 627 8.48 19.15 10.47
C PRO A 627 8.28 17.67 10.21
N GLY A 628 9.37 16.90 10.09
CA GLY A 628 9.35 15.47 9.77
C GLY A 628 9.08 14.54 10.96
N ALA A 629 8.93 15.08 12.16
CA ALA A 629 8.71 14.28 13.35
C ALA A 629 7.40 13.48 13.33
N ASP A 630 7.33 12.51 14.23
CA ASP A 630 6.17 11.64 14.43
C ASP A 630 4.87 12.47 14.53
N LYS A 631 3.82 12.03 13.84
CA LYS A 631 2.50 12.68 13.87
C LYS A 631 1.52 11.88 14.71
N LEU A 632 0.79 12.61 15.55
CA LEU A 632 -0.32 12.11 16.35
C LEU A 632 -1.62 12.38 15.57
N ILE A 633 -2.25 11.30 15.11
CA ILE A 633 -3.46 11.38 14.29
C ILE A 633 -4.68 11.38 15.19
N ALA A 634 -5.53 12.41 15.07
CA ALA A 634 -6.75 12.56 15.85
C ALA A 634 -7.95 12.90 14.96
N LYS A 635 -9.17 12.66 15.46
CA LYS A 635 -10.37 13.28 14.86
C LYS A 635 -10.45 14.75 15.26
N LYS A 636 -10.83 15.61 14.32
CA LYS A 636 -10.92 17.05 14.55
C LYS A 636 -11.90 17.36 15.69
N GLU A 637 -13.07 16.74 15.69
CA GLU A 637 -14.11 17.02 16.69
C GLU A 637 -13.66 16.63 18.10
N GLU A 638 -13.03 15.45 18.23
CA GLU A 638 -12.55 14.93 19.51
C GLU A 638 -11.41 15.78 20.07
N TYR A 639 -10.49 16.24 19.21
CA TYR A 639 -9.42 17.15 19.59
C TYR A 639 -9.95 18.56 19.91
N MET A 640 -10.90 19.07 19.13
CA MET A 640 -11.47 20.40 19.41
C MET A 640 -12.36 20.39 20.67
N GLU A 641 -13.01 19.27 21.00
CA GLU A 641 -13.66 19.06 22.30
C GLU A 641 -12.63 19.12 23.45
N LEU A 642 -11.45 18.53 23.24
CA LEU A 642 -10.31 18.59 24.16
C LEU A 642 -9.87 20.02 24.45
N VAL A 643 -9.60 20.77 23.38
CA VAL A 643 -9.21 22.19 23.43
C VAL A 643 -10.32 23.02 24.09
N GLY A 644 -11.59 22.74 23.77
CA GLY A 644 -12.75 23.38 24.37
C GLY A 644 -12.90 23.15 25.88
N ASN A 645 -12.50 21.99 26.39
CA ASN A 645 -12.50 21.71 27.83
C ASN A 645 -11.43 22.52 28.57
N TYR A 646 -10.24 22.69 27.96
CA TYR A 646 -9.22 23.61 28.47
C TYR A 646 -9.69 25.06 28.47
N LYS A 647 -10.39 25.49 27.40
CA LYS A 647 -11.01 26.81 27.33
C LYS A 647 -11.96 27.05 28.51
N LYS A 648 -12.85 26.09 28.82
CA LYS A 648 -13.74 26.21 29.98
C LYS A 648 -12.99 26.30 31.31
N ALA A 649 -11.85 25.62 31.44
CA ALA A 649 -11.04 25.65 32.64
C ALA A 649 -10.29 26.99 32.82
N LEU A 650 -9.87 27.65 31.74
CA LEU A 650 -9.18 28.96 31.79
C LEU A 650 -10.08 30.09 32.34
N GLY A 651 -11.40 30.00 32.16
CA GLY A 651 -12.39 30.85 32.83
C GLY A 651 -12.66 32.21 32.17
N GLU A 652 -13.91 32.66 32.17
CA GLU A 652 -14.42 33.77 31.35
C GLU A 652 -13.94 35.19 31.69
N GLN A 653 -13.33 35.45 32.87
CA GLN A 653 -13.18 36.82 33.39
C GLN A 653 -11.74 37.34 33.56
N SER A 654 -10.67 36.62 33.19
CA SER A 654 -9.30 37.14 33.44
C SER A 654 -8.20 36.78 32.42
N ILE A 655 -8.48 35.99 31.37
CA ILE A 655 -7.42 35.37 30.56
C ILE A 655 -7.69 35.39 29.03
N ALA A 656 -8.60 36.25 28.56
CA ALA A 656 -9.01 36.31 27.13
C ALA A 656 -7.82 36.42 26.16
N ASP A 657 -6.78 37.17 26.53
CA ASP A 657 -5.57 37.32 25.71
C ASP A 657 -4.76 36.01 25.57
N VAL A 658 -4.75 35.14 26.59
CA VAL A 658 -4.08 33.83 26.53
C VAL A 658 -4.96 32.83 25.79
N GLU A 659 -6.28 32.89 25.96
CA GLU A 659 -7.22 32.06 25.20
C GLU A 659 -7.06 32.31 23.69
N GLU A 660 -7.06 33.58 23.28
CA GLU A 660 -6.85 33.97 21.89
C GLU A 660 -5.47 33.53 21.37
N ALA A 661 -4.41 33.71 22.18
CA ALA A 661 -3.07 33.26 21.81
C ALA A 661 -2.95 31.73 21.72
N PHE A 662 -3.69 31.00 22.56
CA PHE A 662 -3.71 29.55 22.56
C PHE A 662 -4.43 29.02 21.31
N GLU A 663 -5.62 29.53 21.00
CA GLU A 663 -6.36 29.17 19.78
C GLU A 663 -5.55 29.49 18.52
N SER A 664 -4.95 30.68 18.48
CA SER A 664 -4.03 31.14 17.43
C SER A 664 -2.84 30.19 17.21
N TYR A 665 -2.21 29.72 18.29
CA TYR A 665 -1.11 28.75 18.22
C TYR A 665 -1.57 27.38 17.74
N ILE A 666 -2.67 26.85 18.29
CA ILE A 666 -3.24 25.56 17.90
C ILE A 666 -3.61 25.55 16.42
N GLU A 667 -4.26 26.61 15.92
CA GLU A 667 -4.62 26.72 14.50
C GLU A 667 -3.37 26.71 13.61
N ALA A 668 -2.32 27.46 13.97
CA ALA A 668 -1.07 27.47 13.21
C ALA A 668 -0.36 26.11 13.21
N ALA A 669 -0.32 25.41 14.35
CA ALA A 669 0.26 24.07 14.46
C ALA A 669 -0.50 23.06 13.58
N LEU A 670 -1.83 23.07 13.65
CA LEU A 670 -2.69 22.20 12.86
C LEU A 670 -2.57 22.49 11.36
N GLN A 671 -2.55 23.76 10.96
CA GLN A 671 -2.36 24.16 9.57
C GLN A 671 -1.03 23.62 9.05
N ARG A 672 0.07 23.89 9.76
CA ARG A 672 1.42 23.42 9.40
C ARG A 672 1.49 21.90 9.28
N ASN A 673 0.94 21.16 10.23
CA ASN A 673 0.95 19.69 10.21
C ASN A 673 0.07 19.11 9.10
N ASN A 674 -1.10 19.70 8.84
CA ASN A 674 -1.94 19.27 7.72
C ASN A 674 -1.25 19.49 6.38
N HIS A 675 -0.50 20.59 6.21
CA HIS A 675 0.32 20.83 5.02
C HIS A 675 1.48 19.82 4.89
N ILE A 676 2.10 19.41 6.00
CA ILE A 676 3.12 18.33 6.00
C ILE A 676 2.51 17.00 5.58
N LEU A 677 1.30 16.67 6.03
CA LEU A 677 0.62 15.45 5.56
C LEU A 677 0.33 15.51 4.05
N MET A 678 -0.11 16.65 3.52
CA MET A 678 -0.32 16.84 2.08
C MET A 678 0.99 16.78 1.28
N TYR A 679 2.08 17.27 1.85
CA TYR A 679 3.41 17.11 1.29
C TYR A 679 3.78 15.62 1.17
N ASN A 680 3.64 14.87 2.27
CA ASN A 680 3.95 13.44 2.30
C ASN A 680 3.06 12.61 1.37
N SER A 681 1.79 12.96 1.22
CA SER A 681 0.91 12.29 0.25
C SER A 681 1.34 12.55 -1.18
N THR A 682 1.76 13.78 -1.47
CA THR A 682 2.31 14.16 -2.77
C THR A 682 3.60 13.40 -3.07
N VAL A 683 4.50 13.27 -2.10
CA VAL A 683 5.70 12.42 -2.21
C VAL A 683 5.32 10.97 -2.51
N ASN A 684 4.38 10.40 -1.76
CA ASN A 684 3.94 9.03 -1.97
C ASN A 684 3.35 8.83 -3.37
N LEU A 685 2.58 9.81 -3.88
CA LEU A 685 2.04 9.78 -5.24
C LEU A 685 3.15 9.88 -6.30
N ILE A 686 4.15 10.74 -6.12
CA ILE A 686 5.32 10.83 -7.01
C ILE A 686 6.07 9.49 -7.03
N LEU A 687 6.32 8.88 -5.88
CA LEU A 687 7.02 7.59 -5.79
C LEU A 687 6.22 6.46 -6.44
N LYS A 688 4.90 6.45 -6.24
CA LYS A 688 3.99 5.52 -6.91
C LYS A 688 4.03 5.71 -8.42
N LYS A 689 3.99 6.95 -8.91
CA LYS A 689 4.08 7.25 -10.35
C LYS A 689 5.45 6.92 -10.93
N LYS A 690 6.55 7.08 -10.17
CA LYS A 690 7.90 6.62 -10.57
C LYS A 690 7.92 5.10 -10.76
N GLN A 691 7.29 4.36 -9.85
CA GLN A 691 7.16 2.91 -9.95
C GLN A 691 6.25 2.51 -11.11
N ASP A 692 5.10 3.18 -11.28
CA ASP A 692 4.19 2.98 -12.41
C ASP A 692 4.90 3.20 -13.75
N ALA A 693 5.68 4.27 -13.90
CA ALA A 693 6.44 4.57 -15.11
C ALA A 693 7.41 3.42 -15.42
N LYS A 694 8.26 3.07 -14.44
CA LYS A 694 9.24 1.99 -14.60
C LYS A 694 8.58 0.63 -14.91
N ALA A 695 7.49 0.29 -14.22
CA ALA A 695 6.77 -0.96 -14.42
C ALA A 695 6.12 -1.01 -15.81
N SER A 696 5.50 0.09 -16.24
CA SER A 696 4.83 0.18 -17.54
C SER A 696 5.84 0.15 -18.69
N GLU A 697 7.02 0.78 -18.53
CA GLU A 697 8.14 0.66 -19.47
C GLU A 697 8.67 -0.77 -19.54
N ALA A 698 8.90 -1.42 -18.40
CA ALA A 698 9.39 -2.79 -18.33
C ALA A 698 8.41 -3.76 -19.00
N GLN A 699 7.11 -3.61 -18.75
CA GLN A 699 6.08 -4.40 -19.43
C GLN A 699 6.06 -4.13 -20.93
N ALA A 700 6.09 -2.85 -21.35
CA ALA A 700 6.12 -2.53 -22.76
C ALA A 700 7.36 -3.12 -23.48
N ALA A 701 8.49 -3.18 -22.79
CA ALA A 701 9.74 -3.77 -23.28
C ALA A 701 9.70 -5.32 -23.30
N GLN A 702 9.07 -5.95 -22.31
CA GLN A 702 8.93 -7.41 -22.21
C GLN A 702 8.16 -8.00 -23.40
N PHE A 703 7.26 -7.22 -24.00
CA PHE A 703 6.48 -7.58 -25.17
C PHE A 703 7.02 -6.95 -26.47
N SER A 704 8.34 -6.95 -26.71
CA SER A 704 8.89 -6.50 -27.99
C SER A 704 8.30 -7.27 -29.19
N ASP A 705 8.36 -6.71 -30.40
CA ASP A 705 7.82 -7.39 -31.60
C ASP A 705 8.50 -8.75 -31.81
N GLU A 706 9.79 -8.86 -31.47
CA GLU A 706 10.56 -10.12 -31.52
C GLU A 706 10.14 -11.11 -30.42
N ALA A 707 9.89 -10.63 -29.19
CA ALA A 707 9.42 -11.48 -28.09
C ALA A 707 8.02 -12.03 -28.38
N LEU A 708 7.13 -11.19 -28.90
CA LEU A 708 5.77 -11.55 -29.28
C LEU A 708 5.74 -12.62 -30.39
N ALA A 709 6.70 -12.61 -31.32
CA ALA A 709 6.75 -13.60 -32.41
C ALA A 709 7.06 -15.04 -31.96
N ALA A 710 7.60 -15.23 -30.74
CA ALA A 710 8.13 -16.53 -30.27
C ALA A 710 7.39 -17.12 -29.06
N VAL A 711 6.38 -16.42 -28.53
CA VAL A 711 5.70 -16.76 -27.26
C VAL A 711 4.30 -17.30 -27.50
N ASP A 712 3.88 -18.30 -26.71
CA ASP A 712 2.52 -18.83 -26.75
C ASP A 712 1.52 -17.79 -26.20
N PRO A 713 0.55 -17.30 -27.01
CA PRO A 713 -0.42 -16.28 -26.58
C PRO A 713 -1.34 -16.74 -25.43
N ASP A 714 -1.39 -18.03 -25.12
CA ASP A 714 -2.24 -18.61 -24.07
C ASP A 714 -1.54 -18.72 -22.70
N LEU A 715 -0.29 -18.25 -22.57
CA LEU A 715 0.40 -18.18 -21.28
C LEU A 715 -0.38 -17.35 -20.25
N PRO A 716 -0.43 -17.76 -18.96
CA PRO A 716 -1.11 -17.02 -17.90
C PRO A 716 -0.64 -15.59 -17.80
N ALA A 717 0.66 -15.37 -17.91
CA ALA A 717 1.29 -14.07 -17.81
C ALA A 717 0.83 -13.10 -18.92
N ILE A 718 0.49 -13.58 -20.13
CA ILE A 718 -0.10 -12.74 -21.19
C ILE A 718 -1.52 -12.35 -20.83
N SER A 719 -2.35 -13.32 -20.44
CA SER A 719 -3.72 -13.03 -20.04
C SER A 719 -3.77 -12.05 -18.85
N ILE A 720 -2.85 -12.18 -17.90
CA ILE A 720 -2.75 -11.31 -16.73
C ILE A 720 -2.23 -9.92 -17.11
N PHE A 721 -1.26 -9.83 -18.02
CA PHE A 721 -0.83 -8.55 -18.60
C PHE A 721 -2.00 -7.82 -19.27
N MET A 722 -2.72 -8.49 -20.18
CA MET A 722 -3.86 -7.93 -20.89
C MET A 722 -4.95 -7.42 -19.93
N GLU A 723 -5.28 -8.23 -18.91
CA GLU A 723 -6.25 -7.88 -17.88
C GLU A 723 -5.79 -6.72 -17.00
N ARG A 724 -4.50 -6.68 -16.65
CA ARG A 724 -3.89 -5.59 -15.87
C ARG A 724 -4.02 -4.27 -16.62
N ILE A 725 -3.59 -4.20 -17.88
CA ILE A 725 -3.68 -2.97 -18.68
C ILE A 725 -5.13 -2.54 -18.88
N TYR A 726 -6.05 -3.48 -19.12
CA TYR A 726 -7.48 -3.18 -19.16
C TYR A 726 -7.99 -2.58 -17.84
N SER A 727 -7.74 -3.24 -16.71
CA SER A 727 -8.18 -2.77 -15.38
C SER A 727 -7.59 -1.41 -15.05
N GLU A 728 -6.32 -1.20 -15.38
CA GLU A 728 -5.61 0.07 -15.24
C GLU A 728 -6.23 1.21 -16.06
N SER A 729 -6.69 0.93 -17.28
CA SER A 729 -7.42 1.92 -18.10
C SER A 729 -8.74 2.33 -17.46
N LEU A 730 -9.45 1.40 -16.80
CA LEU A 730 -10.65 1.69 -16.03
C LEU A 730 -10.33 2.52 -14.78
N TRP A 731 -9.22 2.22 -14.09
CA TRP A 731 -8.77 3.00 -12.94
C TRP A 731 -8.46 4.45 -13.30
N LEU A 732 -7.81 4.67 -14.44
CA LEU A 732 -7.50 6.02 -14.94
C LEU A 732 -8.78 6.79 -15.33
N LEU A 733 -9.73 6.13 -15.98
CA LEU A 733 -11.05 6.71 -16.26
C LEU A 733 -11.79 7.08 -14.97
N LEU A 734 -11.78 6.19 -13.96
CA LEU A 734 -12.39 6.45 -12.66
C LEU A 734 -11.70 7.60 -11.91
N GLU A 735 -10.38 7.72 -12.01
CA GLU A 735 -9.63 8.88 -11.49
C GLU A 735 -10.14 10.18 -12.14
N SER A 736 -10.27 10.20 -13.46
CA SER A 736 -10.79 11.35 -14.21
C SER A 736 -12.25 11.69 -13.86
N LEU A 737 -13.09 10.67 -13.68
CA LEU A 737 -14.47 10.84 -13.19
C LEU A 737 -14.50 11.41 -11.76
N SER A 738 -13.61 10.94 -10.89
CA SER A 738 -13.45 11.45 -9.52
C SER A 738 -13.06 12.93 -9.53
N MET A 739 -12.10 13.32 -10.37
CA MET A 739 -11.72 14.72 -10.57
C MET A 739 -12.89 15.58 -11.07
N THR A 740 -13.64 15.07 -12.05
CA THR A 740 -14.84 15.75 -12.57
C THR A 740 -15.91 15.94 -11.49
N GLN A 741 -16.18 14.90 -10.69
CA GLN A 741 -17.11 14.98 -9.56
C GLN A 741 -16.66 16.00 -8.51
N ARG A 742 -15.37 15.98 -8.14
CA ARG A 742 -14.82 16.93 -7.16
C ARG A 742 -14.89 18.36 -7.67
N ALA A 743 -14.56 18.60 -8.94
CA ALA A 743 -14.72 19.91 -9.59
C ALA A 743 -16.19 20.38 -9.60
N LEU A 744 -17.12 19.47 -9.91
CA LEU A 744 -18.56 19.75 -9.86
C LEU A 744 -19.02 20.12 -8.45
N ARG A 745 -18.60 19.36 -7.42
CA ARG A 745 -18.94 19.63 -6.02
C ARG A 745 -18.38 20.96 -5.54
N PHE A 746 -17.16 21.29 -5.92
CA PHE A 746 -16.52 22.56 -5.58
C PHE A 746 -17.23 23.75 -6.23
N TRP A 747 -17.66 23.61 -7.48
CA TRP A 747 -18.41 24.64 -8.19
C TRP A 747 -19.84 24.79 -7.65
N SER A 748 -20.57 23.67 -7.53
CA SER A 748 -21.99 23.66 -7.14
C SER A 748 -22.24 23.78 -5.63
N LEU A 749 -21.20 23.64 -4.81
CA LEU A 749 -21.29 23.55 -3.35
C LEU A 749 -22.30 22.48 -2.89
N THR A 750 -22.16 21.28 -3.44
CA THR A 750 -22.97 20.10 -3.09
C THR A 750 -22.10 18.95 -2.59
N GLN A 751 -22.70 18.00 -1.87
CA GLN A 751 -22.03 16.79 -1.38
C GLN A 751 -22.52 15.52 -2.10
N THR A 752 -23.28 15.66 -3.18
CA THR A 752 -23.85 14.52 -3.91
C THR A 752 -22.73 13.66 -4.50
N ASP A 753 -22.82 12.35 -4.33
CA ASP A 753 -21.88 11.38 -4.89
C ASP A 753 -22.51 10.62 -6.05
N GLU A 754 -22.38 11.18 -7.25
CA GLU A 754 -22.92 10.58 -8.46
C GLU A 754 -22.22 9.28 -8.82
N ILE A 755 -20.91 9.17 -8.55
CA ILE A 755 -20.15 7.93 -8.75
C ILE A 755 -20.71 6.85 -7.83
N LYS A 756 -20.78 7.12 -6.53
CA LYS A 756 -21.30 6.14 -5.55
C LYS A 756 -22.73 5.73 -5.85
N GLU A 757 -23.60 6.68 -6.21
CA GLU A 757 -25.00 6.34 -6.55
C GLU A 757 -25.11 5.56 -7.87
N ALA A 758 -24.25 5.84 -8.86
CA ALA A 758 -24.22 5.10 -10.13
C ALA A 758 -23.72 3.66 -9.97
N LEU A 759 -22.75 3.47 -9.08
CA LEU A 759 -22.11 2.18 -8.81
C LEU A 759 -22.77 1.42 -7.65
N LYS A 760 -23.82 1.98 -7.07
CA LYS A 760 -24.58 1.34 -5.99
C LYS A 760 -25.07 -0.04 -6.42
N ASN A 761 -24.72 -1.06 -5.64
CA ASN A 761 -25.00 -2.47 -5.89
C ASN A 761 -24.31 -3.08 -7.13
N LYS A 762 -23.38 -2.38 -7.79
CA LYS A 762 -22.52 -2.97 -8.81
C LYS A 762 -21.23 -3.47 -8.16
N PRO A 763 -20.94 -4.79 -8.19
CA PRO A 763 -19.63 -5.30 -7.83
C PRO A 763 -18.56 -4.64 -8.70
N PRO A 764 -17.40 -4.24 -8.14
CA PRO A 764 -16.31 -3.66 -8.92
C PRO A 764 -15.81 -4.56 -10.08
N ALA A 765 -15.93 -5.89 -9.94
CA ALA A 765 -15.64 -6.85 -11.01
C ALA A 765 -16.57 -6.75 -12.24
N LEU A 766 -17.66 -5.95 -12.15
CA LEU A 766 -18.56 -5.63 -13.26
C LEU A 766 -18.31 -4.25 -13.85
N LEU A 767 -17.24 -3.54 -13.46
CA LEU A 767 -16.89 -2.26 -14.04
C LEU A 767 -16.38 -2.46 -15.46
N ASP A 768 -16.99 -1.74 -16.39
CA ASP A 768 -16.64 -1.69 -17.80
C ASP A 768 -16.79 -0.24 -18.31
N SER A 769 -16.30 0.04 -19.52
CA SER A 769 -16.38 1.38 -20.12
C SER A 769 -17.83 1.86 -20.26
N THR A 770 -18.78 0.94 -20.48
CA THR A 770 -20.22 1.27 -20.58
C THR A 770 -20.76 1.77 -19.24
N THR A 771 -20.46 1.06 -18.14
CA THR A 771 -20.84 1.45 -16.79
C THR A 771 -20.25 2.81 -16.43
N LEU A 772 -18.98 3.05 -16.74
CA LEU A 772 -18.32 4.33 -16.45
C LEU A 772 -18.81 5.48 -17.35
N SER A 773 -19.24 5.19 -18.58
CA SER A 773 -19.95 6.14 -19.44
C SER A 773 -21.30 6.58 -18.84
N HIS A 774 -22.03 5.67 -18.19
CA HIS A 774 -23.23 6.01 -17.44
C HIS A 774 -22.94 6.92 -16.23
N VAL A 775 -21.82 6.70 -15.54
CA VAL A 775 -21.36 7.60 -14.46
C VAL A 775 -21.15 9.01 -15.00
N ARG A 776 -20.41 9.16 -16.11
CA ARG A 776 -20.20 10.46 -16.78
C ARG A 776 -21.52 11.14 -17.13
N THR A 777 -22.46 10.39 -17.69
CA THR A 777 -23.79 10.90 -18.05
C THR A 777 -24.54 11.46 -16.84
N ARG A 778 -24.41 10.84 -15.67
CA ARG A 778 -25.01 11.34 -14.42
C ARG A 778 -24.34 12.62 -13.93
N LEU A 779 -23.01 12.70 -14.01
CA LEU A 779 -22.27 13.93 -13.69
C LEU A 779 -22.73 15.11 -14.55
N LEU A 780 -22.87 14.90 -15.87
CA LEU A 780 -23.41 15.91 -16.80
C LEU A 780 -24.81 16.37 -16.40
N LYS A 781 -25.73 15.43 -16.10
CA LYS A 781 -27.08 15.77 -15.64
C LYS A 781 -27.09 16.48 -14.29
N SER A 782 -26.16 16.16 -13.40
CA SER A 782 -26.02 16.86 -12.11
C SER A 782 -25.52 18.28 -12.30
N TYR A 783 -24.60 18.50 -13.25
CA TYR A 783 -24.16 19.83 -13.64
C TYR A 783 -25.30 20.66 -14.22
N GLU A 784 -26.06 20.12 -15.18
CA GLU A 784 -27.26 20.77 -15.74
C GLU A 784 -28.26 21.17 -14.64
N LYS A 785 -28.57 20.26 -13.72
CA LYS A 785 -29.45 20.56 -12.57
C LYS A 785 -28.91 21.63 -11.63
N ALA A 786 -27.59 21.69 -11.45
CA ALA A 786 -26.96 22.70 -10.60
C ALA A 786 -27.03 24.09 -11.24
N VAL A 787 -26.81 24.19 -12.56
CA VAL A 787 -27.00 25.42 -13.34
C VAL A 787 -28.46 25.88 -13.27
N GLU A 788 -29.42 24.99 -13.54
CA GLU A 788 -30.86 25.29 -13.46
C GLU A 788 -31.28 25.75 -12.04
N ARG A 789 -30.70 25.15 -10.99
CA ARG A 789 -30.98 25.54 -9.60
C ARG A 789 -30.43 26.92 -9.26
N ALA A 790 -29.26 27.29 -9.79
CA ALA A 790 -28.69 28.61 -9.58
C ALA A 790 -29.60 29.70 -10.17
N GLY A 791 -30.16 29.44 -11.36
CA GLY A 791 -31.23 30.24 -11.97
C GLY A 791 -30.85 31.67 -12.40
N LYS A 792 -29.61 32.09 -12.13
CA LYS A 792 -29.00 33.36 -12.53
C LYS A 792 -27.48 33.25 -12.50
N GLU A 793 -26.82 34.16 -13.19
CA GLU A 793 -25.38 34.36 -13.05
C GLU A 793 -25.04 35.03 -11.69
N PRO A 794 -23.87 34.73 -11.11
CA PRO A 794 -23.35 35.43 -9.93
C PRO A 794 -23.27 36.95 -10.11
N GLN A 795 -23.41 37.71 -9.02
CA GLN A 795 -23.32 39.17 -9.04
C GLN A 795 -21.86 39.63 -8.92
N PRO A 796 -21.39 40.59 -9.73
CA PRO A 796 -20.03 41.10 -9.60
C PRO A 796 -19.88 42.02 -8.39
N PHE A 797 -18.68 42.06 -7.82
CA PHE A 797 -18.25 43.06 -6.85
C PHE A 797 -16.83 43.55 -7.17
N SER A 798 -16.47 44.75 -6.71
CA SER A 798 -15.13 45.29 -6.90
C SER A 798 -14.68 46.15 -5.73
N GLY A 799 -13.38 46.10 -5.41
CA GLY A 799 -12.73 47.01 -4.47
C GLY A 799 -13.08 46.77 -3.00
N ILE A 800 -13.43 45.55 -2.60
CA ILE A 800 -13.69 45.24 -1.18
C ILE A 800 -12.36 45.17 -0.43
N LYS A 801 -12.21 46.01 0.60
CA LYS A 801 -10.97 46.12 1.39
C LYS A 801 -11.05 45.33 2.69
N TYR A 802 -10.04 44.53 2.98
CA TYR A 802 -9.85 43.82 4.25
C TYR A 802 -8.56 44.30 4.94
N PRO A 803 -8.65 45.12 6.00
CA PRO A 803 -7.48 45.67 6.68
C PRO A 803 -6.76 44.61 7.52
N LEU A 804 -5.43 44.69 7.58
CA LEU A 804 -4.64 43.91 8.54
C LEU A 804 -4.77 44.51 9.94
N SER A 805 -4.79 43.65 10.94
CA SER A 805 -4.74 44.05 12.35
C SER A 805 -3.36 44.62 12.71
N ALA A 806 -3.31 45.44 13.78
CA ALA A 806 -2.04 45.96 14.30
C ALA A 806 -1.05 44.85 14.69
N THR A 807 -1.56 43.68 15.11
CA THR A 807 -0.72 42.51 15.44
C THR A 807 -0.16 41.84 14.19
N GLU A 808 -0.93 41.73 13.11
CA GLU A 808 -0.43 41.22 11.82
C GLU A 808 0.62 42.16 11.20
N ILE A 809 0.41 43.48 11.25
CA ILE A 809 1.39 44.46 10.78
C ILE A 809 2.69 44.36 11.59
N ARG A 810 2.60 44.28 12.92
CA ARG A 810 3.79 44.11 13.78
C ARG A 810 4.55 42.82 13.48
N ARG A 811 3.86 41.69 13.29
CA ARG A 811 4.50 40.42 12.91
C ARG A 811 5.19 40.54 11.56
N TRP A 812 4.54 41.19 10.59
CA TRP A 812 5.07 41.39 9.25
C TRP A 812 6.35 42.24 9.23
N ILE A 813 6.33 43.40 9.90
CA ILE A 813 7.49 44.33 9.96
C ILE A 813 8.69 43.67 10.66
N ASN A 814 8.45 42.84 11.68
CA ASN A 814 9.50 42.17 12.44
C ASN A 814 9.97 40.85 11.80
N HIS A 815 9.36 40.41 10.69
CA HIS A 815 9.75 39.18 10.02
C HIS A 815 11.06 39.42 9.23
N PRO A 816 12.12 38.62 9.43
CA PRO A 816 13.42 38.85 8.79
C PRO A 816 13.37 38.77 7.25
N GLN A 817 12.44 37.97 6.72
CA GLN A 817 12.17 37.88 5.27
C GLN A 817 10.98 38.73 4.79
N MET A 818 10.43 39.62 5.63
CA MET A 818 9.28 40.49 5.27
C MET A 818 8.03 39.72 4.79
N LYS A 819 7.73 38.60 5.46
CA LYS A 819 6.60 37.72 5.17
C LYS A 819 5.58 37.73 6.30
N THR A 820 4.30 37.58 5.97
CA THR A 820 3.23 37.39 6.98
C THR A 820 2.10 36.53 6.44
N ILE A 821 1.48 35.74 7.32
CA ILE A 821 0.29 34.95 7.00
C ILE A 821 -0.94 35.63 7.60
N VAL A 822 -1.90 35.95 6.75
CA VAL A 822 -3.18 36.59 7.11
C VAL A 822 -4.31 35.60 6.89
N LYS A 823 -5.10 35.32 7.94
CA LYS A 823 -6.29 34.48 7.84
C LYS A 823 -7.52 35.37 7.67
N ILE A 824 -8.26 35.15 6.60
CA ILE A 824 -9.54 35.84 6.37
C ILE A 824 -10.68 34.86 6.72
N PRO A 825 -11.49 35.14 7.75
CA PRO A 825 -12.54 34.23 8.20
C PRO A 825 -13.74 34.23 7.22
N PRO A 826 -14.48 33.12 7.10
CA PRO A 826 -15.69 33.07 6.28
C PRO A 826 -16.80 33.94 6.87
N VAL A 827 -17.67 34.44 6.00
CA VAL A 827 -18.89 35.16 6.40
C VAL A 827 -20.11 34.25 6.34
N PHE A 828 -21.01 34.43 7.30
CA PHE A 828 -22.31 33.78 7.36
C PHE A 828 -23.39 34.83 7.14
N ARG A 829 -24.63 34.37 6.94
CA ARG A 829 -25.80 35.26 6.75
C ARG A 829 -25.94 36.27 7.89
N GLU A 830 -25.48 35.90 9.08
CA GLU A 830 -25.62 36.67 10.33
C GLU A 830 -24.44 37.63 10.56
N THR A 831 -23.42 37.58 9.71
CA THR A 831 -22.24 38.45 9.79
C THR A 831 -22.64 39.89 9.42
N SER A 832 -22.44 40.84 10.34
CA SER A 832 -22.73 42.26 10.12
C SER A 832 -21.61 42.98 9.36
N SER A 833 -21.94 44.13 8.78
CA SER A 833 -20.99 45.01 8.08
C SER A 833 -19.87 45.55 8.97
N GLU A 834 -20.13 45.68 10.28
CA GLU A 834 -19.12 46.07 11.26
C GLU A 834 -18.07 44.98 11.51
N LYS A 835 -18.46 43.71 11.36
CA LYS A 835 -17.58 42.56 11.60
C LYS A 835 -16.76 42.17 10.39
N HIS A 836 -17.34 42.27 9.18
CA HIS A 836 -16.65 41.82 7.97
C HIS A 836 -17.10 42.57 6.71
N PRO A 837 -16.17 42.98 5.82
CA PRO A 837 -16.51 43.75 4.62
C PRO A 837 -17.26 42.93 3.55
N PHE A 838 -17.26 41.60 3.64
CA PHE A 838 -18.04 40.69 2.78
C PHE A 838 -19.45 40.36 3.32
N TYR A 839 -19.96 41.10 4.30
CA TYR A 839 -21.31 40.88 4.85
C TYR A 839 -22.38 40.74 3.75
N GLY A 840 -23.37 39.86 3.97
CA GLY A 840 -24.47 39.65 3.03
C GLY A 840 -24.10 38.90 1.72
N LYS A 841 -22.85 38.44 1.58
CA LYS A 841 -22.36 37.73 0.38
C LYS A 841 -22.09 36.26 0.67
N ALA A 842 -22.78 35.39 -0.07
CA ALA A 842 -22.52 33.96 -0.13
C ALA A 842 -21.71 33.61 -1.38
N ASN A 843 -21.12 32.41 -1.41
CA ASN A 843 -20.38 31.83 -2.55
C ASN A 843 -19.45 32.85 -3.23
N VAL A 844 -18.63 33.53 -2.44
CA VAL A 844 -17.75 34.58 -2.95
C VAL A 844 -16.59 33.95 -3.71
N ARG A 845 -16.41 34.36 -4.97
CA ARG A 845 -15.34 33.89 -5.87
C ARG A 845 -14.54 35.07 -6.41
N LEU A 846 -13.22 34.93 -6.50
CA LEU A 846 -12.31 36.03 -6.81
C LEU A 846 -11.90 36.06 -8.28
N HIS A 847 -11.89 37.27 -8.84
CA HIS A 847 -11.26 37.59 -10.12
C HIS A 847 -9.87 38.19 -9.94
N THR A 848 -9.73 39.11 -8.96
CA THR A 848 -8.47 39.78 -8.64
C THR A 848 -8.27 39.89 -7.13
N VAL A 849 -7.02 39.78 -6.69
CA VAL A 849 -6.57 40.04 -5.32
C VAL A 849 -5.36 40.95 -5.34
N ARG A 850 -5.42 42.04 -4.58
CA ARG A 850 -4.36 43.05 -4.48
C ARG A 850 -3.99 43.24 -3.03
N PHE A 851 -2.78 43.74 -2.79
CA PHE A 851 -2.30 44.06 -1.45
C PHE A 851 -1.59 45.41 -1.47
N PHE A 852 -2.05 46.33 -0.64
CA PHE A 852 -1.51 47.67 -0.53
C PHE A 852 -0.97 47.90 0.87
N THR A 853 0.09 48.70 0.95
CA THR A 853 0.67 49.16 2.22
C THR A 853 0.97 50.65 2.15
N LYS A 854 0.78 51.33 3.28
CA LYS A 854 0.98 52.76 3.43
C LYS A 854 1.87 53.06 4.64
N LYS A 855 2.93 53.82 4.39
CA LYS A 855 3.82 54.40 5.41
C LYS A 855 3.22 55.75 5.88
N ALA A 856 3.36 56.06 7.17
CA ALA A 856 2.78 57.28 7.74
C ALA A 856 3.35 58.57 7.13
N ASP A 857 4.59 58.53 6.65
CA ASP A 857 5.32 59.66 6.10
C ASP A 857 5.83 59.31 4.69
N VAL A 858 5.02 59.57 3.67
CA VAL A 858 5.34 59.25 2.27
C VAL A 858 6.49 60.13 1.74
N ASP A 859 6.73 61.27 2.40
CA ASP A 859 7.80 62.25 2.12
C ASP A 859 8.94 62.23 3.16
N GLY A 860 8.97 61.24 4.07
CA GLY A 860 9.98 61.11 5.12
C GLY A 860 11.37 60.69 4.63
N GLU A 861 12.39 60.81 5.49
CA GLU A 861 13.83 60.58 5.15
C GLU A 861 14.15 59.18 4.58
N THR A 862 13.26 58.20 4.72
CA THR A 862 13.40 56.84 4.16
C THR A 862 12.12 56.41 3.42
N PRO A 863 12.14 56.37 2.07
CA PRO A 863 10.97 55.93 1.29
C PRO A 863 10.68 54.44 1.54
N LEU A 864 9.44 54.00 1.25
CA LEU A 864 9.05 52.58 1.38
C LEU A 864 9.91 51.67 0.50
N VAL A 865 10.32 52.16 -0.66
CA VAL A 865 11.23 51.53 -1.63
C VAL A 865 12.03 52.62 -2.34
N ASN A 866 13.24 52.31 -2.82
CA ASN A 866 14.04 53.27 -3.61
C ASN A 866 13.51 53.45 -5.05
N GLY A 867 12.67 52.53 -5.53
CA GLY A 867 11.99 52.63 -6.83
C GLY A 867 10.61 53.31 -6.74
N GLU A 868 9.92 53.45 -7.87
CA GLU A 868 8.55 54.02 -7.89
C GLU A 868 7.47 52.98 -7.53
N THR A 869 7.78 51.68 -7.64
CA THR A 869 6.81 50.58 -7.50
C THR A 869 7.19 49.60 -6.41
N LEU A 870 6.18 49.04 -5.74
CA LEU A 870 6.32 47.91 -4.83
C LEU A 870 5.75 46.66 -5.50
N LEU A 871 6.53 45.58 -5.54
CA LEU A 871 6.11 44.25 -5.95
C LEU A 871 5.82 43.41 -4.71
N VAL A 872 4.61 42.87 -4.65
CA VAL A 872 4.13 41.97 -3.59
C VAL A 872 3.83 40.62 -4.22
N LYS A 873 4.43 39.56 -3.69
CA LYS A 873 4.07 38.18 -4.01
C LYS A 873 2.94 37.75 -3.07
N LEU A 874 1.82 37.32 -3.63
CA LEU A 874 0.67 36.85 -2.88
C LEU A 874 0.48 35.36 -3.12
N THR A 875 0.31 34.59 -2.04
CA THR A 875 0.05 33.16 -2.12
C THR A 875 -1.21 32.80 -1.36
N HIS A 876 -2.23 32.32 -2.05
CA HIS A 876 -3.35 31.61 -1.43
C HIS A 876 -2.85 30.24 -0.97
N LEU A 877 -2.89 29.96 0.34
CA LEU A 877 -2.24 28.77 0.91
C LEU A 877 -2.96 27.45 0.64
N GLY A 878 -4.19 27.49 0.12
CA GLY A 878 -4.87 26.33 -0.46
C GLY A 878 -6.05 25.80 0.36
N GLU A 879 -6.11 26.12 1.65
CA GLU A 879 -7.30 25.87 2.47
C GLU A 879 -8.26 27.07 2.41
N GLU A 880 -9.51 26.82 2.04
CA GLU A 880 -10.56 27.84 2.02
C GLU A 880 -11.89 27.31 2.54
N THR A 881 -12.78 28.22 2.96
CA THR A 881 -14.15 27.89 3.32
C THR A 881 -15.14 28.74 2.53
N ILE A 882 -16.05 28.09 1.82
CA ILE A 882 -17.07 28.75 1.01
C ILE A 882 -18.44 28.47 1.62
N VAL A 883 -19.17 29.55 1.90
CA VAL A 883 -20.53 29.46 2.46
C VAL A 883 -21.53 29.61 1.34
N ASN A 884 -22.39 28.62 1.14
CA ASN A 884 -23.41 28.67 0.09
C ASN A 884 -24.59 29.60 0.45
N PRO A 885 -25.49 29.92 -0.49
CA PRO A 885 -26.67 30.76 -0.21
C PRO A 885 -27.59 30.23 0.89
N SER A 886 -27.58 28.92 1.16
CA SER A 886 -28.33 28.30 2.26
C SER A 886 -27.61 28.41 3.62
N ASN A 887 -26.56 29.23 3.73
CA ASN A 887 -25.76 29.44 4.93
C ASN A 887 -24.97 28.20 5.39
N LYS A 888 -24.72 27.23 4.49
CA LYS A 888 -23.91 26.04 4.78
C LYS A 888 -22.46 26.26 4.35
N ALA A 889 -21.52 26.04 5.25
CA ALA A 889 -20.10 26.11 4.99
C ALA A 889 -19.54 24.83 4.36
N PHE A 890 -18.62 25.01 3.41
CA PHE A 890 -17.87 23.96 2.74
C PHE A 890 -16.39 24.28 2.85
N THR A 891 -15.66 23.49 3.63
CA THR A 891 -14.20 23.57 3.70
C THR A 891 -13.59 22.72 2.61
N CYS A 892 -12.62 23.27 1.90
CA CYS A 892 -11.93 22.59 0.83
C CYS A 892 -10.44 22.94 0.83
N VAL A 893 -9.64 22.00 0.30
CA VAL A 893 -8.20 22.10 0.20
C VAL A 893 -7.77 21.94 -1.26
N HIS A 894 -6.87 22.77 -1.75
CA HIS A 894 -6.32 22.68 -3.10
C HIS A 894 -4.86 23.15 -3.10
N GLU A 895 -4.17 23.02 -4.24
CA GLU A 895 -2.79 23.48 -4.41
C GLU A 895 -2.68 25.01 -4.24
N GLN A 896 -1.52 25.48 -3.80
CA GLN A 896 -1.31 26.90 -3.61
C GLN A 896 -1.40 27.70 -4.91
N ILE A 897 -1.95 28.90 -4.81
CA ILE A 897 -2.04 29.81 -5.96
C ILE A 897 -1.13 30.98 -5.68
N LYS A 898 -0.08 31.10 -6.50
CA LYS A 898 0.90 32.18 -6.43
C LYS A 898 0.59 33.20 -7.52
N LEU A 899 0.58 34.47 -7.16
CA LEU A 899 0.49 35.55 -8.10
C LEU A 899 1.35 36.73 -7.65
N GLN A 900 1.62 37.64 -8.58
CA GLN A 900 2.32 38.89 -8.31
C GLN A 900 1.35 40.05 -8.46
N PHE A 901 1.50 41.02 -7.57
CA PHE A 901 0.85 42.30 -7.66
C PHE A 901 1.92 43.38 -7.55
N GLN A 902 1.96 44.31 -8.48
CA GLN A 902 2.90 45.41 -8.49
C GLN A 902 2.15 46.71 -8.71
N TYR A 903 2.40 47.70 -7.85
CA TYR A 903 1.73 49.00 -7.91
C TYR A 903 2.72 50.13 -7.66
N ARG A 904 2.40 51.33 -8.13
CA ARG A 904 3.17 52.54 -7.87
C ARG A 904 2.84 53.08 -6.47
N VAL A 905 3.85 53.24 -5.63
CA VAL A 905 3.67 53.55 -4.20
C VAL A 905 3.07 54.94 -3.97
N LYS A 906 3.47 55.92 -4.79
CA LYS A 906 3.08 57.33 -4.63
C LYS A 906 1.56 57.55 -4.64
N ASP A 907 0.86 56.87 -5.54
CA ASP A 907 -0.59 57.08 -5.78
C ASP A 907 -1.40 55.78 -5.78
N MET A 908 -0.77 54.66 -5.39
CA MET A 908 -1.37 53.32 -5.35
C MET A 908 -1.87 52.84 -6.72
N ALA A 909 -1.39 53.41 -7.83
CA ALA A 909 -1.83 53.03 -9.17
C ALA A 909 -1.27 51.66 -9.57
N PHE A 910 -2.12 50.78 -10.10
CA PHE A 910 -1.75 49.41 -10.53
C PHE A 910 -2.05 49.13 -12.01
N ASN A 911 -2.59 50.11 -12.72
CA ASN A 911 -2.99 50.05 -14.14
C ASN A 911 -2.17 51.02 -15.01
N VAL A 912 -0.89 51.19 -14.70
CA VAL A 912 0.03 52.13 -15.34
C VAL A 912 1.25 51.40 -15.88
N PRO A 913 2.07 52.02 -16.77
CA PRO A 913 3.29 51.37 -17.25
C PRO A 913 4.19 50.95 -16.08
N GLY A 914 4.67 49.70 -16.11
CA GLY A 914 5.54 49.14 -15.08
C GLY A 914 4.82 48.50 -13.89
N THR A 915 3.49 48.38 -13.90
CA THR A 915 2.71 47.69 -12.86
C THR A 915 2.11 46.36 -13.36
N VAL A 916 1.72 45.50 -12.42
CA VAL A 916 1.14 44.17 -12.69
C VAL A 916 -0.07 44.00 -11.79
N ASP A 917 -1.25 43.78 -12.38
CA ASP A 917 -2.46 43.56 -11.59
C ASP A 917 -2.51 42.13 -11.03
N GLY A 918 -3.14 41.97 -9.86
CA GLY A 918 -3.20 40.72 -9.12
C GLY A 918 -4.30 39.79 -9.62
N ASN A 919 -4.22 39.42 -10.90
CA ASN A 919 -5.26 38.62 -11.55
C ASN A 919 -5.18 37.15 -11.12
N ILE A 920 -6.26 36.62 -10.55
CA ILE A 920 -6.34 35.24 -10.03
C ILE A 920 -7.41 34.40 -10.75
N GLY A 921 -8.40 35.03 -11.39
CA GLY A 921 -9.51 34.35 -12.05
C GLY A 921 -10.01 34.97 -13.37
N GLU A 922 -9.84 36.27 -13.59
CA GLU A 922 -10.50 37.02 -14.68
C GLU A 922 -10.09 36.59 -16.09
N LYS A 923 -8.82 36.25 -16.30
CA LYS A 923 -8.27 35.91 -17.64
C LYS A 923 -8.32 34.42 -18.00
N THR A 924 -9.02 33.61 -17.20
CA THR A 924 -8.91 32.15 -17.26
C THR A 924 -9.86 31.49 -18.27
N GLN A 925 -10.81 32.23 -18.86
CA GLN A 925 -11.83 31.72 -19.80
C GLN A 925 -12.57 30.46 -19.27
N GLY A 926 -12.77 30.36 -17.95
CA GLY A 926 -13.44 29.21 -17.33
C GLY A 926 -12.61 27.92 -17.33
N LYS A 927 -11.30 27.98 -17.58
CA LYS A 927 -10.38 26.81 -17.48
C LYS A 927 -10.10 26.39 -16.04
N TYR A 928 -10.06 27.35 -15.13
CA TYR A 928 -9.77 27.12 -13.72
C TYR A 928 -11.00 27.41 -12.87
N ALA A 929 -11.15 26.65 -11.78
CA ALA A 929 -12.15 26.93 -10.77
C ALA A 929 -11.73 28.16 -9.95
N MET A 930 -12.68 29.05 -9.63
CA MET A 930 -12.37 30.26 -8.87
C MET A 930 -12.33 29.99 -7.37
N VAL A 931 -11.40 30.64 -6.65
CA VAL A 931 -11.27 30.56 -5.19
C VAL A 931 -11.98 31.72 -4.52
N GLY A 932 -12.33 31.57 -3.25
CA GLY A 932 -12.81 32.64 -2.40
C GLY A 932 -11.71 33.39 -1.66
N PRO A 933 -12.06 34.48 -0.96
CA PRO A 933 -11.13 35.24 -0.12
C PRO A 933 -10.89 34.57 1.25
N PHE A 934 -11.79 33.68 1.68
CA PHE A 934 -11.86 33.13 3.03
C PHE A 934 -10.86 31.99 3.25
N ALA A 935 -9.59 32.38 3.27
CA ALA A 935 -8.44 31.49 3.28
C ALA A 935 -7.29 32.10 4.07
N SER A 936 -6.21 31.33 4.19
CA SER A 936 -4.93 31.86 4.66
C SER A 936 -4.12 32.37 3.46
N TRP A 937 -3.64 33.61 3.54
CA TRP A 937 -2.86 34.29 2.51
C TRP A 937 -1.47 34.61 3.02
N LEU A 938 -0.44 34.17 2.31
CA LEU A 938 0.93 34.60 2.54
C LEU A 938 1.23 35.83 1.69
N VAL A 939 1.65 36.90 2.37
CA VAL A 939 2.16 38.14 1.77
C VAL A 939 3.68 38.11 1.88
N ASP A 940 4.37 38.32 0.76
CA ASP A 940 5.82 38.29 0.66
C ASP A 940 6.32 39.53 -0.11
N VAL A 941 7.07 40.39 0.58
CA VAL A 941 7.73 41.57 0.01
C VAL A 941 9.22 41.32 0.01
N ASP A 942 9.67 40.66 -1.05
CA ASP A 942 11.03 40.18 -1.20
C ASP A 942 11.99 41.33 -1.56
N PRO A 943 13.02 41.63 -0.75
CA PRO A 943 13.99 42.69 -1.01
C PRO A 943 14.77 42.52 -2.33
N LEU A 944 14.87 41.28 -2.84
CA LEU A 944 15.52 41.01 -4.14
C LEU A 944 14.81 41.72 -5.30
N TYR A 945 13.49 41.88 -5.21
CA TYR A 945 12.66 42.52 -6.24
C TYR A 945 12.24 43.94 -5.85
N ASN A 946 12.53 44.36 -4.62
CA ASN A 946 12.16 45.66 -4.06
C ASN A 946 13.39 46.37 -3.48
N THR A 947 14.18 47.00 -4.35
CA THR A 947 15.43 47.67 -3.97
C THR A 947 15.19 48.72 -2.88
N GLY A 948 15.92 48.57 -1.76
CA GLY A 948 15.83 49.50 -0.63
C GLY A 948 14.49 49.49 0.10
N VAL A 949 13.75 48.37 0.04
CA VAL A 949 12.48 48.26 0.75
C VAL A 949 12.68 48.41 2.27
N ASP A 950 11.86 49.26 2.87
CA ASP A 950 11.82 49.51 4.30
C ASP A 950 10.38 49.55 4.82
N LEU A 951 9.97 48.45 5.45
CA LEU A 951 8.65 48.31 6.07
C LEU A 951 8.53 49.03 7.43
N SER A 952 9.63 49.59 7.97
CA SER A 952 9.56 50.35 9.21
C SER A 952 8.62 51.54 9.04
N GLY A 953 7.78 51.82 10.05
CA GLY A 953 6.81 52.92 10.00
C GLY A 953 5.57 52.67 9.10
N VAL A 954 5.37 51.46 8.58
CA VAL A 954 4.08 51.05 8.00
C VAL A 954 3.00 51.11 9.08
N THR A 955 1.91 51.80 8.78
CA THR A 955 0.78 52.01 9.71
C THR A 955 -0.53 51.39 9.21
N GLU A 956 -0.68 51.23 7.90
CA GLU A 956 -1.85 50.62 7.28
C GLU A 956 -1.41 49.63 6.20
N ALA A 957 -2.04 48.46 6.17
CA ALA A 957 -1.93 47.49 5.09
C ALA A 957 -3.27 46.78 4.92
N TRP A 958 -3.66 46.46 3.68
CA TRP A 958 -4.93 45.80 3.42
C TRP A 958 -4.90 44.98 2.13
N PHE A 959 -5.74 43.95 2.10
CA PHE A 959 -6.13 43.28 0.87
C PHE A 959 -7.26 44.03 0.18
N GLU A 960 -7.26 44.07 -1.14
CA GLU A 960 -8.39 44.51 -1.95
C GLU A 960 -8.82 43.39 -2.90
N PHE A 961 -10.12 43.10 -2.93
CA PHE A 961 -10.71 42.01 -3.69
C PHE A 961 -11.75 42.50 -4.69
N SER A 962 -11.78 41.87 -5.86
CA SER A 962 -12.87 41.96 -6.84
C SER A 962 -13.21 40.56 -7.35
N GLY A 963 -14.47 40.34 -7.73
CA GLY A 963 -14.95 39.01 -8.06
C GLY A 963 -16.45 38.94 -8.24
N GLU A 964 -17.04 37.80 -7.90
CA GLU A 964 -18.46 37.54 -7.95
C GLU A 964 -18.99 36.88 -6.67
N PHE A 965 -20.29 36.98 -6.44
CA PHE A 965 -20.95 36.42 -5.26
C PHE A 965 -22.42 36.07 -5.53
N ASP A 966 -22.95 35.18 -4.70
CA ASP A 966 -24.39 34.94 -4.56
C ASP A 966 -24.94 35.68 -3.33
N SER A 967 -26.22 36.04 -3.37
CA SER A 967 -26.91 36.56 -2.19
C SER A 967 -27.34 35.42 -1.24
N PHE A 968 -27.28 35.65 0.07
CA PHE A 968 -27.81 34.75 1.11
C PHE A 968 -29.33 34.51 1.06
#